data_AF-A0A161VR13-F1
#
_entry.id   AF-A0A161VR13-F1
#
_cell.length_a   1.000
_cell.length_b   1.000
_cell.length_c   1.000
_cell.angle_alpha   90.00
_cell.angle_beta   90.00
_cell.angle_gamma   90.00
#
_symmetry.space_group_name_H-M   'P 1'
#
loop_
_entity.id
_entity.type
_entity.pdbx_description
1 polymer ?
#
loop_
_entity_poly.entity_id
_entity_poly.type
_entity_poly.pdbx_seq_one_letter_code
_entity_poly.pdbx_strand_id
1 'polypeptide(L)'
;LRNYIYNRTWFRRKMAAVASHIASTAYKPHPTEKMKAAVFQGSKSITIEEVPKPMITAPKDAIVHITHATICGSDLHMYSGEMNQAMKKGDIMGHEAIGIVDEVGPEVRNLQHGDRVIILPVIACGECFYCKREEYSLCDKTNPSKEMEQLYGHRLSGIFGYSHLTGGYPGDQAEWCRVPNADLTCVKAPHDIDAKKLVGLADVTPTAWHGCELAEVGKEDVVGVWGCGAVGLSIQRLSKLRGAKKVYAMDVDSKRLEKAKEFGMIPVDVSQHKDVAEYILSVEPLGLDRGIEASGFRSAQSFAHKSMRALGLEADSGDTVAACIKATRKGGNVALIGDFFFSTNQFPIGMLMEKTITLRGGQLMAQKVCCQRYGSGAALTREQYHPYLLNLVVDGKYDPSWMFTHEVSPGLYHPVSIDLNIPQSSTVGLMLFSTGTLQGLAAFALTIALPYLGNAQVVPPVNQEKGVSAWAFDNAWADCYAQLRDDDCKNRATYFAAELKKCQANNSKVGFKTGYLSGFPESEIDAVEERTLSNGNVPYYAIHKTMAGLLDVWRHIGDPNARDVLLSMAAWVDLRTGKLTYEQMQTMMSTEFGGMNEVMADVFHQTGDQRWLTVAQRFDHAAIFNPLASNQDSLNGLHANTQVPKWIGASRESKATGTSLYQDIARNAWNITVSAHSYAIGGNSQAEHFRLPNAIAGFLNQDTCEACNTYNMLKLTRELWLTNPGITAYFDFYERALLNHLLGQQNPSDSHGHVTYFTPLNPGGHRGVGPAWGGGTWSTDYNSFWCCRSTGLETNTKLMDSIYFYDNNALYVNLFIPSVLKWTQRSVTVTQTTDFPQGDTTTLKVTDAGKWTMRVRIPSWASGAQVTVNGKAANAAAGFYASIDRNWVSGDIVVVKLPMKLQVIPANDNPNVAALAFGPVILSGNY
;
A
#
# COMPACT_ATOMS: atom_id res chain seq x y z
N LEU A 1 52.85 -21.48 -43.74
CA LEU A 1 51.64 -22.29 -43.40
C LEU A 1 51.82 -23.29 -42.25
N ARG A 2 53.03 -23.66 -41.79
CA ARG A 2 53.23 -24.51 -40.58
C ARG A 2 53.35 -23.76 -39.24
N ASN A 3 53.52 -22.44 -39.23
CA ASN A 3 53.67 -21.65 -37.97
C ASN A 3 52.37 -21.07 -37.40
N TYR A 4 51.21 -21.29 -38.03
CA TYR A 4 49.92 -20.79 -37.53
C TYR A 4 49.19 -21.77 -36.58
N ILE A 5 49.74 -22.97 -36.38
CA ILE A 5 49.08 -24.03 -35.61
C ILE A 5 49.59 -24.11 -34.15
N TYR A 6 50.73 -23.49 -33.83
CA TYR A 6 51.34 -23.60 -32.50
C TYR A 6 50.87 -22.59 -31.45
N ASN A 7 50.06 -21.58 -31.81
CA ASN A 7 49.67 -20.52 -30.87
C ASN A 7 48.24 -20.63 -30.32
N ARG A 8 47.45 -21.61 -30.78
CA ARG A 8 46.09 -21.84 -30.25
C ARG A 8 46.05 -22.64 -28.96
N THR A 9 47.09 -23.44 -28.67
CA THR A 9 47.16 -24.26 -27.45
C THR A 9 47.65 -23.50 -26.23
N TRP A 10 48.53 -22.50 -26.38
CA TRP A 10 48.99 -21.66 -25.27
C TRP A 10 47.91 -20.67 -24.79
N PHE A 11 47.21 -20.02 -25.72
CA PHE A 11 46.07 -19.14 -25.39
C PHE A 11 44.88 -19.90 -24.79
N ARG A 12 44.57 -21.11 -25.31
CA ARG A 12 43.51 -21.95 -24.74
C ARG A 12 43.85 -22.48 -23.35
N ARG A 13 45.13 -22.76 -23.03
CA ARG A 13 45.52 -23.22 -21.68
C ARG A 13 45.44 -22.12 -20.62
N LYS A 14 45.71 -20.84 -20.96
CA LYS A 14 45.51 -19.73 -20.02
C LYS A 14 44.05 -19.29 -19.88
N MET A 15 43.26 -19.29 -20.95
CA MET A 15 41.80 -19.09 -20.83
C MET A 15 41.14 -20.25 -20.06
N ALA A 16 41.60 -21.49 -20.23
CA ALA A 16 41.11 -22.64 -19.46
C ALA A 16 41.51 -22.60 -17.98
N ALA A 17 42.55 -21.85 -17.60
CA ALA A 17 42.92 -21.64 -16.20
C ALA A 17 42.04 -20.58 -15.49
N VAL A 18 41.41 -19.67 -16.24
CA VAL A 18 40.38 -18.73 -15.73
C VAL A 18 39.00 -19.38 -15.68
N ALA A 19 38.78 -20.47 -16.43
CA ALA A 19 37.64 -21.37 -16.27
C ALA A 19 37.74 -22.27 -15.01
N SER A 20 38.32 -21.75 -13.93
CA SER A 20 38.33 -22.38 -12.62
C SER A 20 36.91 -22.40 -12.05
N HIS A 21 36.58 -23.46 -11.30
CA HIS A 21 35.30 -23.72 -10.63
C HIS A 21 34.55 -22.43 -10.25
N ILE A 22 33.51 -22.08 -11.02
CA ILE A 22 32.58 -21.03 -10.64
C ILE A 22 31.68 -21.62 -9.57
N ALA A 23 31.52 -20.94 -8.44
CA ALA A 23 30.63 -21.37 -7.38
C ALA A 23 29.20 -21.52 -7.95
N SER A 24 28.58 -22.69 -7.76
CA SER A 24 27.20 -22.90 -8.21
C SER A 24 26.25 -21.94 -7.51
N THR A 25 25.49 -21.20 -8.32
CA THR A 25 24.41 -20.32 -7.87
C THR A 25 23.18 -21.12 -7.46
N ALA A 26 23.01 -22.32 -8.03
CA ALA A 26 22.00 -23.27 -7.60
C ALA A 26 22.31 -23.74 -6.17
N TYR A 27 21.30 -23.66 -5.31
CA TYR A 27 21.29 -24.28 -3.99
C TYR A 27 20.54 -25.60 -4.05
N LYS A 28 20.85 -26.51 -3.12
CA LYS A 28 20.12 -27.75 -2.94
C LYS A 28 18.84 -27.47 -2.14
N PRO A 29 17.64 -27.70 -2.70
CA PRO A 29 16.39 -27.55 -1.95
C PRO A 29 16.25 -28.69 -0.93
N HIS A 30 15.74 -28.39 0.26
CA HIS A 30 15.34 -29.43 1.21
C HIS A 30 14.21 -30.28 0.60
N PRO A 31 14.24 -31.62 0.73
CA PRO A 31 13.25 -32.50 0.10
C PRO A 31 11.82 -32.30 0.61
N THR A 32 11.67 -31.76 1.83
CA THR A 32 10.37 -31.67 2.52
C THR A 32 10.13 -30.36 3.26
N GLU A 33 11.17 -29.58 3.55
CA GLU A 33 11.04 -28.35 4.36
C GLU A 33 10.96 -27.16 3.42
N LYS A 34 10.02 -26.27 3.71
CA LYS A 34 9.82 -25.03 2.98
C LYS A 34 10.06 -23.85 3.91
N MET A 35 10.29 -22.71 3.30
CA MET A 35 10.45 -21.42 3.94
C MET A 35 9.74 -20.35 3.13
N LYS A 36 9.40 -19.24 3.77
CA LYS A 36 8.93 -18.04 3.07
C LYS A 36 10.10 -17.23 2.56
N ALA A 37 9.96 -16.70 1.35
CA ALA A 37 10.91 -15.78 0.75
C ALA A 37 10.19 -14.69 -0.05
N ALA A 38 10.76 -13.49 -0.11
CA ALA A 38 10.35 -12.45 -1.04
C ALA A 38 10.86 -12.79 -2.44
N VAL A 39 9.94 -13.14 -3.33
CA VAL A 39 10.23 -13.66 -4.67
C VAL A 39 9.81 -12.64 -5.73
N PHE A 40 10.74 -12.29 -6.60
CA PHE A 40 10.50 -11.44 -7.76
C PHE A 40 9.57 -12.13 -8.76
N GLN A 41 8.46 -11.49 -9.09
CA GLN A 41 7.49 -11.97 -10.09
C GLN A 41 7.54 -11.18 -11.40
N GLY A 42 8.24 -10.05 -11.40
CA GLY A 42 8.31 -9.09 -12.50
C GLY A 42 8.42 -7.67 -11.95
N SER A 43 8.52 -6.68 -12.84
CA SER A 43 8.43 -5.27 -12.43
C SER A 43 7.24 -5.01 -11.54
N LYS A 44 7.51 -4.28 -10.47
CA LYS A 44 6.57 -3.84 -9.45
C LYS A 44 5.79 -5.00 -8.82
N SER A 45 6.35 -6.21 -8.87
CA SER A 45 5.69 -7.43 -8.42
C SER A 45 6.71 -8.31 -7.69
N ILE A 46 6.60 -8.30 -6.37
CA ILE A 46 7.32 -9.20 -5.46
C ILE A 46 6.26 -9.87 -4.60
N THR A 47 6.28 -11.20 -4.51
CA THR A 47 5.34 -12.00 -3.71
C THR A 47 6.09 -12.72 -2.60
N ILE A 48 5.45 -12.94 -1.46
CA ILE A 48 5.97 -13.90 -0.48
C ILE A 48 5.55 -15.29 -0.91
N GLU A 49 6.50 -16.14 -1.29
CA GLU A 49 6.21 -17.52 -1.71
C GLU A 49 6.82 -18.54 -0.73
N GLU A 50 6.17 -19.70 -0.63
CA GLU A 50 6.78 -20.87 0.00
C GLU A 50 7.76 -21.54 -0.99
N VAL A 51 9.04 -21.32 -0.76
CA VAL A 51 10.14 -21.94 -1.50
C VAL A 51 10.80 -23.03 -0.66
N PRO A 52 11.50 -24.02 -1.24
CA PRO A 52 12.21 -25.01 -0.44
C PRO A 52 13.26 -24.35 0.46
N LYS A 53 13.35 -24.77 1.72
CA LYS A 53 14.42 -24.37 2.64
C LYS A 53 15.76 -24.75 2.00
N PRO A 54 16.77 -23.86 1.97
CA PRO A 54 18.05 -24.19 1.38
C PRO A 54 18.83 -25.16 2.27
N MET A 55 19.56 -26.07 1.64
CA MET A 55 20.54 -26.94 2.30
C MET A 55 21.97 -26.53 1.95
N ILE A 56 22.91 -26.98 2.78
CA ILE A 56 24.34 -26.92 2.47
C ILE A 56 24.59 -27.57 1.11
N THR A 57 25.16 -26.80 0.19
CA THR A 57 25.41 -27.24 -1.20
C THR A 57 26.91 -27.42 -1.46
N ALA A 58 27.75 -26.66 -0.78
CA ALA A 58 29.21 -26.76 -0.81
C ALA A 58 29.80 -26.79 0.62
N PRO A 59 31.00 -27.40 0.81
CA PRO A 59 31.61 -27.57 2.13
C PRO A 59 31.82 -26.30 2.96
N LYS A 60 31.95 -25.13 2.30
CA LYS A 60 32.19 -23.82 2.92
C LYS A 60 30.93 -22.97 3.10
N ASP A 61 29.74 -23.53 2.83
CA ASP A 61 28.47 -22.82 3.00
C ASP A 61 28.02 -22.81 4.48
N ALA A 62 27.15 -21.87 4.84
CA ALA A 62 26.32 -21.94 6.03
C ALA A 62 24.85 -21.71 5.66
N ILE A 63 23.94 -22.22 6.48
CA ILE A 63 22.54 -21.84 6.47
C ILE A 63 22.31 -20.91 7.66
N VAL A 64 21.73 -19.74 7.40
CA VAL A 64 21.43 -18.73 8.42
C VAL A 64 19.93 -18.52 8.48
N HIS A 65 19.34 -18.68 9.66
CA HIS A 65 17.96 -18.30 9.94
C HIS A 65 17.90 -16.79 10.12
N ILE A 66 17.24 -16.09 9.20
CA ILE A 66 17.22 -14.64 9.15
C ILE A 66 16.29 -14.11 10.24
N THR A 67 16.80 -13.19 11.04
CA THR A 67 16.00 -12.54 12.10
C THR A 67 15.51 -11.17 11.66
N HIS A 68 16.33 -10.44 10.91
CA HIS A 68 16.01 -9.12 10.39
C HIS A 68 16.64 -8.99 8.99
N ALA A 69 15.88 -8.43 8.06
CA ALA A 69 16.36 -8.03 6.75
C ALA A 69 15.87 -6.61 6.45
N THR A 70 16.60 -5.88 5.62
CA THR A 70 16.26 -4.53 5.18
C THR A 70 16.06 -4.48 3.67
N ILE A 71 15.53 -3.35 3.19
CA ILE A 71 15.34 -3.10 1.75
C ILE A 71 16.41 -2.12 1.32
N CYS A 72 17.30 -2.57 0.44
CA CYS A 72 18.33 -1.71 -0.11
C CYS A 72 17.73 -0.76 -1.16
N GLY A 73 18.37 0.39 -1.39
CA GLY A 73 18.02 1.26 -2.51
C GLY A 73 18.05 0.53 -3.86
N SER A 74 18.90 -0.50 -3.97
CA SER A 74 19.05 -1.31 -5.17
C SER A 74 17.92 -2.31 -5.40
N ASP A 75 17.27 -2.83 -4.35
CA ASP A 75 16.04 -3.62 -4.45
C ASP A 75 14.94 -2.84 -5.18
N LEU A 76 14.93 -1.51 -5.00
CA LEU A 76 14.00 -0.64 -5.71
C LEU A 76 14.30 -0.57 -7.22
N HIS A 77 15.54 -0.78 -7.67
CA HIS A 77 15.89 -0.77 -9.10
C HIS A 77 15.34 -2.01 -9.81
N MET A 78 15.49 -3.17 -9.17
CA MET A 78 14.87 -4.42 -9.61
C MET A 78 13.34 -4.29 -9.60
N TYR A 79 12.77 -3.80 -8.50
CA TYR A 79 11.32 -3.59 -8.36
C TYR A 79 10.79 -2.61 -9.41
N SER A 80 11.45 -1.49 -9.70
CA SER A 80 10.95 -0.49 -10.64
C SER A 80 11.05 -0.92 -12.12
N GLY A 81 11.70 -2.06 -12.38
CA GLY A 81 11.85 -2.63 -13.72
C GLY A 81 13.08 -2.17 -14.49
N GLU A 82 13.95 -1.40 -13.85
CA GLU A 82 15.17 -0.83 -14.44
C GLU A 82 16.19 -1.94 -14.77
N MET A 83 16.08 -3.11 -14.11
CA MET A 83 16.90 -4.30 -14.33
C MET A 83 16.10 -5.52 -14.83
N ASN A 84 14.90 -5.35 -15.38
CA ASN A 84 14.04 -6.47 -15.80
C ASN A 84 14.70 -7.50 -16.71
N GLN A 85 15.57 -7.05 -17.62
CA GLN A 85 16.27 -7.95 -18.55
C GLN A 85 17.27 -8.87 -17.84
N ALA A 86 17.66 -8.51 -16.60
CA ALA A 86 18.58 -9.23 -15.76
C ALA A 86 17.90 -9.97 -14.60
N MET A 87 16.59 -9.79 -14.38
CA MET A 87 15.82 -10.49 -13.34
C MET A 87 14.96 -11.59 -13.96
N LYS A 88 14.69 -12.65 -13.19
CA LYS A 88 13.77 -13.72 -13.60
C LYS A 88 12.70 -13.93 -12.55
N LYS A 89 11.48 -14.22 -13.03
CA LYS A 89 10.40 -14.69 -12.18
C LYS A 89 10.89 -15.88 -11.34
N GLY A 90 10.72 -15.82 -10.02
CA GLY A 90 11.19 -16.84 -9.09
C GLY A 90 12.48 -16.50 -8.35
N ASP A 91 13.16 -15.39 -8.68
CA ASP A 91 14.36 -14.97 -7.96
C ASP A 91 14.00 -14.50 -6.53
N ILE A 92 14.73 -14.97 -5.53
CA ILE A 92 14.59 -14.49 -4.14
C ILE A 92 15.37 -13.17 -4.00
N MET A 93 14.73 -12.16 -3.42
CA MET A 93 15.24 -10.79 -3.29
C MET A 93 16.10 -10.59 -2.02
N GLY A 94 16.83 -9.48 -1.96
CA GLY A 94 17.51 -8.99 -0.75
C GLY A 94 18.97 -9.39 -0.59
N HIS A 95 19.73 -8.52 0.06
CA HIS A 95 21.16 -8.70 0.38
C HIS A 95 21.59 -7.92 1.64
N GLU A 96 20.63 -7.61 2.52
CA GLU A 96 20.87 -6.85 3.74
C GLU A 96 20.23 -7.55 4.93
N ALA A 97 20.93 -8.51 5.54
CA ALA A 97 20.36 -9.29 6.64
C ALA A 97 21.30 -9.58 7.82
N ILE A 98 20.68 -9.84 8.97
CA ILE A 98 21.29 -10.40 10.19
C ILE A 98 20.46 -11.58 10.69
N GLY A 99 21.13 -12.65 11.10
CA GLY A 99 20.47 -13.88 11.50
C GLY A 99 21.29 -14.74 12.46
N ILE A 100 20.76 -15.93 12.75
CA ILE A 100 21.39 -16.94 13.59
C ILE A 100 21.82 -18.11 12.70
N VAL A 101 23.06 -18.56 12.84
CA VAL A 101 23.57 -19.72 12.10
C VAL A 101 22.78 -20.97 12.49
N ASP A 102 22.13 -21.58 11.50
CA ASP A 102 21.31 -22.80 11.64
C ASP A 102 22.15 -24.05 11.35
N GLU A 103 22.95 -24.04 10.28
CA GLU A 103 23.81 -25.16 9.88
C GLU A 103 25.13 -24.64 9.27
N VAL A 104 26.22 -25.38 9.44
CA VAL A 104 27.51 -25.06 8.82
C VAL A 104 28.06 -26.25 8.03
N GLY A 105 28.66 -25.98 6.89
CA GLY A 105 29.34 -26.99 6.09
C GLY A 105 30.63 -27.49 6.75
N PRO A 106 31.13 -28.68 6.37
CA PRO A 106 32.27 -29.35 7.01
C PRO A 106 33.61 -28.60 6.90
N GLU A 107 33.73 -27.59 6.02
CA GLU A 107 34.91 -26.75 5.86
C GLU A 107 34.77 -25.36 6.49
N VAL A 108 33.61 -25.01 7.05
CA VAL A 108 33.44 -23.78 7.84
C VAL A 108 34.22 -23.93 9.15
N ARG A 109 35.00 -22.90 9.51
CA ARG A 109 35.91 -22.94 10.67
C ARG A 109 35.60 -21.91 11.74
N ASN A 110 35.06 -20.75 11.36
CA ASN A 110 34.88 -19.63 12.26
C ASN A 110 33.46 -19.50 12.79
N LEU A 111 32.48 -20.22 12.23
CA LEU A 111 31.08 -20.17 12.63
C LEU A 111 30.61 -21.53 13.18
N GLN A 112 29.65 -21.48 14.10
CA GLN A 112 28.94 -22.65 14.60
C GLN A 112 27.46 -22.35 14.76
N HIS A 113 26.64 -23.40 14.89
CA HIS A 113 25.22 -23.28 15.18
C HIS A 113 24.98 -22.36 16.39
N GLY A 114 24.02 -21.44 16.26
CA GLY A 114 23.66 -20.47 17.29
C GLY A 114 24.42 -19.15 17.27
N ASP A 115 25.52 -19.04 16.52
CA ASP A 115 26.21 -17.76 16.33
C ASP A 115 25.29 -16.75 15.63
N ARG A 116 25.19 -15.52 16.15
CA ARG A 116 24.55 -14.42 15.43
C ARG A 116 25.51 -13.80 14.42
N VAL A 117 25.06 -13.65 13.18
CA VAL A 117 25.88 -13.17 12.06
C VAL A 117 25.17 -12.13 11.21
N ILE A 118 25.91 -11.10 10.81
CA ILE A 118 25.54 -10.17 9.74
C ILE A 118 26.01 -10.80 8.42
N ILE A 119 25.14 -10.82 7.42
CA ILE A 119 25.43 -11.36 6.08
C ILE A 119 25.89 -10.21 5.20
N LEU A 120 27.01 -10.40 4.52
CA LEU A 120 27.58 -9.41 3.61
C LEU A 120 27.05 -9.61 2.18
N PRO A 121 26.69 -8.53 1.45
CA PRO A 121 26.00 -8.64 0.16
C PRO A 121 26.87 -9.26 -0.94
N VAL A 122 28.19 -9.07 -0.86
CA VAL A 122 29.16 -9.54 -1.86
C VAL A 122 29.57 -10.98 -1.58
N ILE A 123 29.51 -11.84 -2.60
CA ILE A 123 29.96 -13.23 -2.51
C ILE A 123 31.38 -13.31 -3.06
N ALA A 124 32.36 -13.58 -2.19
CA ALA A 124 33.77 -13.67 -2.54
C ALA A 124 34.35 -15.07 -2.27
N CYS A 125 35.37 -15.47 -3.05
CA CYS A 125 35.98 -16.80 -2.92
C CYS A 125 37.19 -16.87 -1.96
N GLY A 126 37.76 -15.73 -1.59
CA GLY A 126 38.95 -15.65 -0.73
C GLY A 126 40.28 -16.03 -1.40
N GLU A 127 40.27 -16.64 -2.58
CA GLU A 127 41.46 -17.30 -3.15
C GLU A 127 41.91 -16.78 -4.52
N CYS A 128 41.03 -16.11 -5.28
CA CYS A 128 41.38 -15.57 -6.60
C CYS A 128 42.33 -14.37 -6.50
N PHE A 129 42.83 -13.91 -7.64
CA PHE A 129 43.76 -12.78 -7.71
C PHE A 129 43.23 -11.53 -6.97
N TYR A 130 41.98 -11.15 -7.24
CA TYR A 130 41.34 -9.99 -6.61
C TYR A 130 41.02 -10.21 -5.12
N CYS A 131 40.51 -11.39 -4.73
CA CYS A 131 40.26 -11.69 -3.32
C CYS A 131 41.54 -11.65 -2.48
N LYS A 132 42.68 -12.13 -3.01
CA LYS A 132 43.99 -12.03 -2.34
C LYS A 132 44.49 -10.60 -2.18
N ARG A 133 43.96 -9.68 -2.97
CA ARG A 133 44.22 -8.24 -2.91
C ARG A 133 43.17 -7.49 -2.10
N GLU A 134 42.24 -8.21 -1.47
CA GLU A 134 41.10 -7.66 -0.71
C GLU A 134 40.13 -6.83 -1.57
N GLU A 135 40.13 -7.06 -2.89
CA GLU A 135 39.25 -6.44 -3.88
C GLU A 135 38.03 -7.35 -4.12
N TYR A 136 37.26 -7.58 -3.06
CA TYR A 136 36.28 -8.67 -2.99
C TYR A 136 35.11 -8.53 -3.97
N SER A 137 34.66 -7.30 -4.30
CA SER A 137 33.62 -7.08 -5.31
C SER A 137 34.09 -7.34 -6.76
N LEU A 138 35.39 -7.60 -6.94
CA LEU A 138 35.99 -7.96 -8.23
C LEU A 138 36.30 -9.47 -8.32
N CYS A 139 35.62 -10.30 -7.52
CA CYS A 139 35.91 -11.73 -7.45
C CYS A 139 35.59 -12.49 -8.76
N ASP A 140 36.62 -13.05 -9.40
CA ASP A 140 36.49 -13.85 -10.64
C ASP A 140 35.68 -15.16 -10.52
N LYS A 141 35.52 -15.71 -9.31
CA LYS A 141 35.05 -17.10 -9.12
C LYS A 141 33.59 -17.24 -8.71
N THR A 142 32.90 -16.13 -8.48
CA THR A 142 31.57 -16.14 -7.87
C THR A 142 30.47 -15.61 -8.77
N ASN A 143 30.76 -15.15 -9.98
CA ASN A 143 29.71 -14.74 -10.92
C ASN A 143 29.80 -15.54 -12.24
N PRO A 144 28.80 -16.37 -12.57
CA PRO A 144 28.75 -17.07 -13.85
C PRO A 144 28.26 -16.24 -15.05
N SER A 145 27.81 -14.99 -14.87
CA SER A 145 27.19 -14.20 -15.95
C SER A 145 28.16 -13.96 -17.11
N LYS A 146 27.76 -14.41 -18.30
CA LYS A 146 28.49 -14.12 -19.55
C LYS A 146 28.09 -12.77 -20.12
N GLU A 147 26.87 -12.33 -19.82
CA GLU A 147 26.31 -11.05 -20.23
C GLU A 147 27.10 -9.90 -19.60
N MET A 148 27.40 -9.98 -18.28
CA MET A 148 28.26 -9.01 -17.62
C MET A 148 29.69 -9.02 -18.20
N GLU A 149 30.25 -10.21 -18.46
CA GLU A 149 31.58 -10.33 -19.09
C GLU A 149 31.63 -9.65 -20.45
N GLN A 150 30.58 -9.77 -21.26
CA GLN A 150 30.47 -9.10 -22.55
C GLN A 150 30.31 -7.59 -22.41
N LEU A 151 29.52 -7.14 -21.43
CA LEU A 151 29.24 -5.72 -21.22
C LEU A 151 30.45 -4.95 -20.68
N TYR A 152 31.18 -5.54 -19.72
CA TYR A 152 32.27 -4.86 -18.99
C TYR A 152 33.67 -5.37 -19.36
N GLY A 153 33.78 -6.41 -20.19
CA GLY A 153 35.03 -7.08 -20.56
C GLY A 153 35.56 -8.07 -19.51
N HIS A 154 35.04 -8.01 -18.28
CA HIS A 154 35.38 -8.89 -17.16
C HIS A 154 34.14 -9.19 -16.32
N ARG A 155 34.13 -10.33 -15.64
CA ARG A 155 33.11 -10.64 -14.62
C ARG A 155 33.51 -9.98 -13.30
N LEU A 156 32.51 -9.51 -12.56
CA LEU A 156 32.66 -9.02 -11.19
C LEU A 156 32.16 -10.08 -10.20
N SER A 157 32.17 -9.80 -8.89
CA SER A 157 31.68 -10.76 -7.89
C SER A 157 30.21 -11.10 -8.04
N GLY A 158 29.81 -12.25 -7.48
CA GLY A 158 28.40 -12.55 -7.21
C GLY A 158 27.84 -11.65 -6.11
N ILE A 159 26.54 -11.33 -6.18
CA ILE A 159 25.83 -10.54 -5.16
C ILE A 159 24.49 -11.23 -4.86
N PHE A 160 24.13 -11.34 -3.59
CA PHE A 160 22.85 -11.92 -3.15
C PHE A 160 21.66 -11.12 -3.71
N GLY A 161 20.61 -11.83 -4.15
CA GLY A 161 19.29 -11.25 -4.43
C GLY A 161 19.26 -10.08 -5.41
N TYR A 162 20.29 -9.91 -6.26
CA TYR A 162 20.51 -8.69 -7.02
C TYR A 162 20.12 -8.81 -8.50
N SER A 163 20.77 -9.68 -9.29
CA SER A 163 20.29 -10.05 -10.63
C SER A 163 21.09 -11.21 -11.21
N HIS A 164 20.64 -11.74 -12.36
CA HIS A 164 21.41 -12.71 -13.14
C HIS A 164 22.68 -12.11 -13.76
N LEU A 165 22.81 -10.77 -13.86
CA LEU A 165 24.08 -10.13 -14.22
C LEU A 165 25.14 -10.30 -13.11
N THR A 166 24.71 -10.38 -11.85
CA THR A 166 25.56 -10.62 -10.68
C THR A 166 25.46 -12.05 -10.16
N GLY A 167 25.07 -12.98 -11.05
CA GLY A 167 25.10 -14.42 -10.80
C GLY A 167 23.76 -15.06 -10.43
N GLY A 168 22.72 -14.28 -10.11
CA GLY A 168 21.39 -14.83 -9.81
C GLY A 168 21.37 -15.69 -8.53
N TYR A 169 22.11 -15.26 -7.51
CA TYR A 169 22.06 -15.91 -6.19
C TYR A 169 20.74 -15.58 -5.50
N PRO A 170 20.09 -16.56 -4.85
CA PRO A 170 18.94 -16.28 -4.00
C PRO A 170 19.32 -15.31 -2.89
N GLY A 171 18.49 -14.29 -2.66
CA GLY A 171 18.71 -13.27 -1.66
C GLY A 171 18.38 -13.69 -0.23
N ASP A 172 18.53 -12.74 0.69
CA ASP A 172 18.36 -12.92 2.13
C ASP A 172 17.07 -12.30 2.71
N GLN A 173 16.16 -11.79 1.87
CA GLN A 173 14.77 -11.55 2.26
C GLN A 173 13.97 -12.88 2.26
N ALA A 174 14.43 -13.83 3.07
CA ALA A 174 13.84 -15.15 3.27
C ALA A 174 14.02 -15.60 4.72
N GLU A 175 13.22 -16.58 5.19
CA GLU A 175 13.37 -17.08 6.55
C GLU A 175 14.72 -17.80 6.75
N TRP A 176 15.23 -18.50 5.74
CA TRP A 176 16.59 -19.05 5.75
C TRP A 176 17.36 -18.66 4.49
N CYS A 177 18.63 -18.28 4.65
CA CYS A 177 19.51 -17.98 3.55
C CYS A 177 20.69 -18.95 3.53
N ARG A 178 21.04 -19.46 2.34
CA ARG A 178 22.32 -20.14 2.13
C ARG A 178 23.38 -19.08 1.87
N VAL A 179 24.40 -19.05 2.71
CA VAL A 179 25.53 -18.13 2.59
C VAL A 179 26.76 -18.89 2.08
N PRO A 180 27.19 -18.69 0.82
CA PRO A 180 28.40 -19.30 0.30
C PRO A 180 29.66 -18.68 0.90
N ASN A 181 30.69 -19.52 1.13
CA ASN A 181 31.96 -19.10 1.75
C ASN A 181 31.73 -18.36 3.08
N ALA A 182 30.92 -18.94 3.96
CA ALA A 182 30.35 -18.26 5.13
C ALA A 182 31.41 -17.66 6.07
N ASP A 183 32.59 -18.28 6.21
CA ASP A 183 33.70 -17.73 6.99
C ASP A 183 34.17 -16.33 6.52
N LEU A 184 33.93 -15.99 5.25
CA LEU A 184 34.28 -14.72 4.63
C LEU A 184 33.05 -13.81 4.45
N THR A 185 31.88 -14.40 4.23
CA THR A 185 30.64 -13.68 3.90
C THR A 185 29.79 -13.36 5.13
N CYS A 186 30.08 -13.94 6.30
CA CYS A 186 29.41 -13.63 7.56
C CYS A 186 30.35 -12.93 8.54
N VAL A 187 29.80 -11.99 9.30
CA VAL A 187 30.49 -11.33 10.42
C VAL A 187 29.74 -11.63 11.70
N LYS A 188 30.43 -12.15 12.72
CA LYS A 188 29.81 -12.37 14.03
C LYS A 188 29.35 -11.06 14.66
N ALA A 189 28.15 -11.10 15.23
CA ALA A 189 27.52 -9.99 15.90
C ALA A 189 27.23 -10.33 17.37
N PRO A 190 27.48 -9.40 18.32
CA PRO A 190 27.34 -9.67 19.75
C PRO A 190 25.88 -9.76 20.16
N HIS A 191 25.42 -10.84 20.80
CA HIS A 191 23.97 -11.09 21.06
C HIS A 191 23.29 -10.05 21.96
N ASP A 192 24.04 -9.35 22.81
CA ASP A 192 23.58 -8.36 23.78
C ASP A 192 23.30 -6.98 23.19
N ILE A 193 23.65 -6.74 21.92
CA ILE A 193 23.28 -5.53 21.19
C ILE A 193 22.04 -5.80 20.34
N ASP A 194 21.11 -4.86 20.31
CA ASP A 194 19.93 -4.94 19.45
C ASP A 194 20.31 -5.16 17.97
N ALA A 195 19.73 -6.18 17.33
CA ALA A 195 19.97 -6.51 15.94
C ALA A 195 19.62 -5.33 15.00
N LYS A 196 18.63 -4.50 15.36
CA LYS A 196 18.27 -3.29 14.61
C LYS A 196 19.43 -2.30 14.52
N LYS A 197 20.27 -2.20 15.56
CA LYS A 197 21.46 -1.34 15.53
C LYS A 197 22.58 -1.92 14.68
N LEU A 198 22.54 -3.20 14.37
CA LEU A 198 23.62 -3.89 13.66
C LEU A 198 23.29 -4.19 12.20
N VAL A 199 22.01 -4.36 11.84
CA VAL A 199 21.62 -4.77 10.48
C VAL A 199 22.05 -3.75 9.41
N GLY A 200 22.11 -2.45 9.74
CA GLY A 200 22.65 -1.42 8.85
C GLY A 200 24.16 -1.55 8.56
N LEU A 201 24.87 -2.45 9.25
CA LEU A 201 26.24 -2.84 8.96
C LEU A 201 26.33 -3.94 7.88
N ALA A 202 25.23 -4.49 7.39
CA ALA A 202 25.24 -5.46 6.29
C ALA A 202 25.72 -4.79 4.98
N ASP A 203 25.14 -3.64 4.63
CA ASP A 203 25.45 -2.93 3.38
C ASP A 203 25.55 -1.40 3.56
N VAL A 204 24.45 -0.71 3.93
CA VAL A 204 24.38 0.77 3.94
C VAL A 204 25.59 1.46 4.60
N THR A 205 25.97 1.05 5.80
CA THR A 205 27.06 1.69 6.56
C THR A 205 28.44 1.37 5.94
N PRO A 206 28.79 0.11 5.64
CA PRO A 206 29.98 -0.22 4.85
C PRO A 206 30.06 0.51 3.51
N THR A 207 28.96 0.59 2.75
CA THR A 207 28.89 1.29 1.46
C THR A 207 29.18 2.77 1.61
N ALA A 208 28.60 3.39 2.63
CA ALA A 208 28.88 4.79 2.95
C ALA A 208 30.34 5.04 3.36
N TRP A 209 30.92 4.14 4.16
CA TRP A 209 32.33 4.21 4.53
C TRP A 209 33.24 4.04 3.30
N HIS A 210 32.88 3.12 2.41
CA HIS A 210 33.58 2.88 1.16
C HIS A 210 33.54 4.12 0.24
N GLY A 211 32.39 4.78 0.10
CA GLY A 211 32.26 6.05 -0.63
C GLY A 211 33.17 7.14 -0.08
N CYS A 212 33.29 7.23 1.25
CA CYS A 212 34.25 8.15 1.89
C CYS A 212 35.72 7.78 1.59
N GLU A 213 36.06 6.49 1.48
CA GLU A 213 37.40 6.04 1.06
C GLU A 213 37.68 6.34 -0.41
N LEU A 214 36.72 6.08 -1.29
CA LEU A 214 36.83 6.40 -2.72
C LEU A 214 36.95 7.91 -2.96
N ALA A 215 36.42 8.75 -2.07
CA ALA A 215 36.66 10.18 -2.13
C ALA A 215 37.98 10.58 -1.44
N GLU A 216 38.55 9.74 -0.59
CA GLU A 216 39.64 10.09 0.35
C GLU A 216 39.22 11.21 1.33
N VAL A 217 38.02 11.14 1.88
CA VAL A 217 37.56 12.08 2.92
C VAL A 217 38.51 12.01 4.12
N GLY A 218 39.09 13.15 4.46
CA GLY A 218 40.02 13.36 5.57
C GLY A 218 39.66 14.56 6.44
N LYS A 219 40.60 14.91 7.32
CA LYS A 219 40.45 16.04 8.24
C LYS A 219 40.44 17.36 7.47
N GLU A 220 39.62 18.28 7.93
CA GLU A 220 39.44 19.64 7.39
C GLU A 220 38.80 19.73 5.99
N ASP A 221 38.48 18.62 5.34
CA ASP A 221 37.84 18.62 4.02
C ASP A 221 36.45 19.28 4.05
N VAL A 222 36.12 20.00 2.98
CA VAL A 222 34.76 20.40 2.60
C VAL A 222 34.18 19.35 1.65
N VAL A 223 33.16 18.64 2.11
CA VAL A 223 32.55 17.52 1.39
C VAL A 223 31.19 17.92 0.84
N GLY A 224 30.86 17.55 -0.40
CA GLY A 224 29.49 17.62 -0.92
C GLY A 224 28.99 16.24 -1.30
N VAL A 225 27.76 15.92 -0.87
CA VAL A 225 27.12 14.63 -1.10
C VAL A 225 25.83 14.85 -1.87
N TRP A 226 25.76 14.31 -3.09
CA TRP A 226 24.55 14.29 -3.91
C TRP A 226 23.75 13.03 -3.59
N GLY A 227 22.46 13.22 -3.29
CA GLY A 227 21.58 12.19 -2.77
C GLY A 227 21.62 12.11 -1.24
N CYS A 228 20.46 12.29 -0.61
CA CYS A 228 20.23 12.15 0.83
C CYS A 228 19.37 10.91 1.14
N GLY A 229 19.51 9.83 0.36
CA GLY A 229 19.00 8.50 0.72
C GLY A 229 19.77 7.88 1.90
N ALA A 230 19.47 6.63 2.28
CA ALA A 230 20.12 5.97 3.43
C ALA A 230 21.65 5.96 3.34
N VAL A 231 22.21 5.58 2.18
CA VAL A 231 23.66 5.62 1.92
C VAL A 231 24.18 7.06 1.98
N GLY A 232 23.52 8.01 1.31
CA GLY A 232 23.93 9.43 1.28
C GLY A 232 23.98 10.10 2.66
N LEU A 233 22.93 9.93 3.46
CA LEU A 233 22.88 10.43 4.84
C LEU A 233 23.95 9.75 5.73
N SER A 234 24.22 8.45 5.49
CA SER A 234 25.29 7.74 6.18
C SER A 234 26.68 8.28 5.79
N ILE A 235 26.93 8.56 4.50
CA ILE A 235 28.17 9.18 4.00
C ILE A 235 28.41 10.52 4.67
N GLN A 236 27.37 11.36 4.79
CA GLN A 236 27.47 12.67 5.42
C GLN A 236 27.93 12.56 6.87
N ARG A 237 27.31 11.66 7.65
CA ARG A 237 27.67 11.42 9.05
C ARG A 237 29.07 10.83 9.20
N LEU A 238 29.43 9.85 8.39
CA LEU A 238 30.74 9.22 8.41
C LEU A 238 31.85 10.17 7.93
N SER A 239 31.54 11.11 7.03
CA SER A 239 32.45 12.19 6.65
C SER A 239 32.79 13.10 7.83
N LYS A 240 31.79 13.48 8.65
CA LYS A 240 32.04 14.23 9.90
C LYS A 240 32.89 13.42 10.88
N LEU A 241 32.63 12.11 11.03
CA LEU A 241 33.44 11.22 11.89
C LEU A 241 34.89 11.09 11.40
N ARG A 242 35.14 11.19 10.08
CA ARG A 242 36.48 11.24 9.48
C ARG A 242 37.20 12.58 9.64
N GLY A 243 36.51 13.59 10.17
CA GLY A 243 37.06 14.91 10.45
C GLY A 243 36.75 15.97 9.39
N ALA A 244 35.78 15.75 8.50
CA ALA A 244 35.34 16.77 7.56
C ALA A 244 34.88 18.04 8.28
N LYS A 245 35.37 19.19 7.81
CA LYS A 245 35.04 20.50 8.37
C LYS A 245 33.59 20.86 8.10
N LYS A 246 33.17 20.75 6.84
CA LYS A 246 31.83 21.04 6.34
C LYS A 246 31.34 19.90 5.46
N VAL A 247 30.04 19.66 5.50
CA VAL A 247 29.37 18.68 4.64
C VAL A 247 28.11 19.32 4.09
N TYR A 248 28.05 19.44 2.77
CA TYR A 248 26.87 19.89 2.02
C TYR A 248 26.03 18.68 1.62
N ALA A 249 24.76 18.70 1.99
CA ALA A 249 23.78 17.67 1.70
C ALA A 249 22.86 18.13 0.57
N MET A 250 22.92 17.47 -0.58
CA MET A 250 22.22 17.90 -1.80
C MET A 250 21.16 16.88 -2.20
N ASP A 251 19.89 17.30 -2.21
CA ASP A 251 18.75 16.48 -2.62
C ASP A 251 17.62 17.41 -3.12
N VAL A 252 16.61 16.84 -3.77
CA VAL A 252 15.34 17.51 -4.10
C VAL A 252 14.30 17.34 -2.99
N ASP A 253 14.44 16.31 -2.17
CA ASP A 253 13.49 15.96 -1.11
C ASP A 253 13.75 16.78 0.17
N SER A 254 12.81 17.66 0.49
CA SER A 254 12.90 18.55 1.67
C SER A 254 12.95 17.80 3.00
N LYS A 255 12.32 16.63 3.13
CA LYS A 255 12.35 15.82 4.37
C LYS A 255 13.73 15.21 4.59
N ARG A 256 14.38 14.75 3.52
CA ARG A 256 15.74 14.22 3.59
C ARG A 256 16.76 15.32 3.92
N LEU A 257 16.56 16.52 3.36
CA LEU A 257 17.37 17.70 3.68
C LEU A 257 17.18 18.16 5.13
N GLU A 258 15.96 18.13 5.66
CA GLU A 258 15.69 18.39 7.07
C GLU A 258 16.44 17.39 7.97
N LYS A 259 16.42 16.10 7.60
CA LYS A 259 17.18 15.07 8.34
C LYS A 259 18.69 15.31 8.30
N ALA A 260 19.24 15.70 7.15
CA ALA A 260 20.64 16.06 7.03
C ALA A 260 20.99 17.27 7.92
N LYS A 261 20.10 18.26 7.99
CA LYS A 261 20.25 19.43 8.86
C LYS A 261 20.26 19.04 10.35
N GLU A 262 19.39 18.13 10.78
CA GLU A 262 19.41 17.57 12.15
C GLU A 262 20.76 16.93 12.49
N PHE A 263 21.43 16.30 11.52
CA PHE A 263 22.77 15.74 11.68
C PHE A 263 23.90 16.79 11.64
N GLY A 264 23.58 18.07 11.47
CA GLY A 264 24.55 19.15 11.42
C GLY A 264 25.19 19.37 10.05
N MET A 265 24.55 18.88 8.99
CA MET A 265 24.98 19.12 7.60
C MET A 265 24.35 20.41 7.06
N ILE A 266 24.89 20.92 5.96
CA ILE A 266 24.39 22.13 5.28
C ILE A 266 23.44 21.67 4.15
N PRO A 267 22.11 21.75 4.32
CA PRO A 267 21.17 21.31 3.30
C PRO A 267 21.15 22.28 2.11
N VAL A 268 21.09 21.72 0.90
CA VAL A 268 20.97 22.45 -0.37
C VAL A 268 19.88 21.77 -1.19
N ASP A 269 18.77 22.48 -1.38
CA ASP A 269 17.69 22.05 -2.27
C ASP A 269 18.09 22.32 -3.72
N VAL A 270 18.45 21.24 -4.43
CA VAL A 270 18.95 21.35 -5.80
C VAL A 270 17.87 21.88 -6.76
N SER A 271 16.59 21.76 -6.43
CA SER A 271 15.49 22.25 -7.26
C SER A 271 15.38 23.78 -7.28
N GLN A 272 15.93 24.47 -6.26
CA GLN A 272 15.94 25.93 -6.16
C GLN A 272 17.07 26.57 -6.99
N HIS A 273 17.93 25.76 -7.59
CA HIS A 273 19.10 26.23 -8.30
C HIS A 273 19.12 25.67 -9.73
N LYS A 274 19.10 26.58 -10.71
CA LYS A 274 19.24 26.21 -12.13
C LYS A 274 20.52 25.44 -12.40
N ASP A 275 21.59 25.79 -11.69
CA ASP A 275 22.87 25.09 -11.67
C ASP A 275 23.36 25.00 -10.22
N VAL A 276 23.21 23.83 -9.61
CA VAL A 276 23.61 23.59 -8.21
C VAL A 276 25.14 23.73 -8.03
N ALA A 277 25.94 23.43 -9.06
CA ALA A 277 27.38 23.55 -8.95
C ALA A 277 27.82 25.02 -8.90
N GLU A 278 27.19 25.90 -9.67
CA GLU A 278 27.41 27.36 -9.58
C GLU A 278 27.00 27.90 -8.21
N TYR A 279 25.88 27.42 -7.66
CA TYR A 279 25.49 27.80 -6.30
C TYR A 279 26.55 27.38 -5.28
N ILE A 280 27.04 26.13 -5.34
CA ILE A 280 28.10 25.66 -4.43
C ILE A 280 29.37 26.51 -4.58
N LEU A 281 29.79 26.82 -5.80
CA LEU A 281 30.95 27.68 -6.04
C LEU A 281 30.72 29.13 -5.55
N SER A 282 29.48 29.61 -5.49
CA SER A 282 29.18 30.93 -4.93
C SER A 282 29.34 31.00 -3.41
N VAL A 283 29.10 29.88 -2.70
CA VAL A 283 29.20 29.80 -1.23
C VAL A 283 30.51 29.17 -0.75
N GLU A 284 31.17 28.38 -1.59
CA GLU A 284 32.50 27.81 -1.41
C GLU A 284 33.37 28.16 -2.64
N PRO A 285 33.97 29.37 -2.70
CA PRO A 285 34.68 29.86 -3.88
C PRO A 285 35.86 29.00 -4.36
N LEU A 286 36.45 28.20 -3.47
CA LEU A 286 37.49 27.25 -3.83
C LEU A 286 36.93 25.94 -4.41
N GLY A 287 35.64 25.66 -4.22
CA GLY A 287 34.98 24.39 -4.52
C GLY A 287 35.13 23.37 -3.39
N LEU A 288 34.43 22.24 -3.54
CA LEU A 288 34.48 21.13 -2.58
C LEU A 288 35.82 20.40 -2.68
N ASP A 289 36.43 20.02 -1.54
CA ASP A 289 37.58 19.11 -1.55
C ASP A 289 37.20 17.73 -2.09
N ARG A 290 36.00 17.28 -1.71
CA ARG A 290 35.48 15.93 -1.95
C ARG A 290 34.05 16.01 -2.47
N GLY A 291 33.80 15.47 -3.66
CA GLY A 291 32.46 15.23 -4.18
C GLY A 291 32.08 13.76 -4.03
N ILE A 292 30.87 13.45 -3.58
CA ILE A 292 30.39 12.07 -3.52
C ILE A 292 29.01 12.01 -4.17
N GLU A 293 28.91 11.24 -5.24
CA GLU A 293 27.64 10.97 -5.91
C GLU A 293 27.02 9.68 -5.36
N ALA A 294 25.92 9.81 -4.63
CA ALA A 294 25.16 8.74 -3.99
C ALA A 294 23.68 8.70 -4.40
N SER A 295 23.29 9.43 -5.46
CA SER A 295 21.91 9.44 -5.97
C SER A 295 21.64 8.41 -7.08
N GLY A 296 22.66 8.07 -7.88
CA GLY A 296 22.60 7.05 -8.93
C GLY A 296 21.84 7.50 -10.19
N PHE A 297 21.67 6.57 -11.14
CA PHE A 297 21.15 6.84 -12.48
C PHE A 297 19.70 7.41 -12.55
N ARG A 298 18.95 7.45 -11.44
CA ARG A 298 17.60 8.01 -11.33
C ARG A 298 17.55 9.54 -11.41
N SER A 299 18.64 10.22 -11.09
CA SER A 299 18.68 11.67 -10.90
C SER A 299 18.94 12.46 -12.18
N ALA A 300 18.27 12.12 -13.29
CA ALA A 300 18.31 12.99 -14.47
C ALA A 300 17.63 14.33 -14.14
N GLN A 301 18.40 15.40 -13.99
CA GLN A 301 17.89 16.72 -13.60
C GLN A 301 17.55 17.55 -14.83
N SER A 302 18.40 17.51 -15.86
CA SER A 302 18.21 18.31 -17.06
C SER A 302 17.15 17.72 -17.99
N PHE A 303 16.49 18.60 -18.74
CA PHE A 303 15.57 18.19 -19.81
C PHE A 303 16.29 17.33 -20.86
N ALA A 304 17.56 17.64 -21.17
CA ALA A 304 18.35 16.93 -22.17
C ALA A 304 18.54 15.44 -21.82
N HIS A 305 19.01 15.14 -20.61
CA HIS A 305 19.19 13.75 -20.16
C HIS A 305 17.85 13.02 -19.98
N LYS A 306 16.79 13.70 -19.49
CA LYS A 306 15.43 13.13 -19.48
C LYS A 306 14.96 12.72 -20.87
N SER A 307 15.19 13.56 -21.87
CA SER A 307 14.85 13.26 -23.28
C SER A 307 15.71 12.15 -23.87
N MET A 308 17.02 12.14 -23.61
CA MET A 308 17.92 11.08 -24.10
C MET A 308 17.53 9.71 -23.55
N ARG A 309 17.19 9.61 -22.25
CA ARG A 309 16.69 8.36 -21.65
C ARG A 309 15.35 7.93 -22.23
N ALA A 310 14.40 8.85 -22.39
CA ALA A 310 13.09 8.55 -22.96
C ALA A 310 13.18 8.03 -24.41
N LEU A 311 14.17 8.49 -25.18
CA LEU A 311 14.44 8.05 -26.55
C LEU A 311 15.36 6.81 -26.62
N GLY A 312 15.82 6.27 -25.49
CA GLY A 312 16.76 5.16 -25.43
C GLY A 312 18.17 5.48 -25.93
N LEU A 313 18.52 6.77 -26.03
CA LEU A 313 19.83 7.25 -26.47
C LEU A 313 20.89 7.17 -25.36
N GLU A 314 20.48 7.12 -24.09
CA GLU A 314 21.33 6.79 -22.94
C GLU A 314 20.58 5.92 -21.94
N ALA A 315 21.31 5.13 -21.15
CA ALA A 315 20.75 4.30 -20.10
C ALA A 315 20.93 4.94 -18.72
N ASP A 316 22.12 5.51 -18.48
CA ASP A 316 22.47 6.24 -17.27
C ASP A 316 22.58 7.75 -17.53
N SER A 317 22.21 8.58 -16.55
CA SER A 317 22.35 10.05 -16.65
C SER A 317 23.66 10.53 -16.02
N GLY A 318 24.38 11.39 -16.75
CA GLY A 318 25.65 11.99 -16.31
C GLY A 318 25.50 13.34 -15.61
N ASP A 319 24.29 13.87 -15.47
CA ASP A 319 24.03 15.23 -14.98
C ASP A 319 24.56 15.47 -13.55
N THR A 320 24.27 14.56 -12.63
CA THR A 320 24.71 14.67 -11.23
C THR A 320 26.22 14.52 -11.13
N VAL A 321 26.81 13.63 -11.93
CA VAL A 321 28.27 13.46 -12.04
C VAL A 321 28.93 14.74 -12.57
N ALA A 322 28.33 15.39 -13.57
CA ALA A 322 28.82 16.67 -14.09
C ALA A 322 28.72 17.79 -13.07
N ALA A 323 27.61 17.88 -12.32
CA ALA A 323 27.48 18.83 -11.23
C ALA A 323 28.52 18.58 -10.12
N CYS A 324 28.74 17.33 -9.71
CA CYS A 324 29.76 16.94 -8.73
C CYS A 324 31.16 17.37 -9.19
N ILE A 325 31.54 17.03 -10.43
CA ILE A 325 32.85 17.37 -10.99
C ILE A 325 33.01 18.89 -11.11
N LYS A 326 31.95 19.61 -11.51
CA LYS A 326 31.97 21.06 -11.64
C LYS A 326 32.13 21.78 -10.29
N ALA A 327 31.42 21.32 -9.26
CA ALA A 327 31.47 21.89 -7.91
C ALA A 327 32.75 21.53 -7.12
N THR A 328 33.41 20.42 -7.46
CA THR A 328 34.65 19.99 -6.80
C THR A 328 35.83 20.87 -7.21
N ARG A 329 36.72 21.23 -6.28
CA ARG A 329 37.87 22.08 -6.56
C ARG A 329 38.88 21.42 -7.51
N LYS A 330 39.78 22.22 -8.08
CA LYS A 330 40.92 21.72 -8.86
C LYS A 330 41.77 20.77 -8.00
N GLY A 331 42.18 19.63 -8.55
CA GLY A 331 42.91 18.59 -7.83
C GLY A 331 42.10 17.90 -6.72
N GLY A 332 40.77 18.07 -6.70
CA GLY A 332 39.88 17.38 -5.77
C GLY A 332 39.51 15.98 -6.23
N ASN A 333 38.87 15.23 -5.33
CA ASN A 333 38.47 13.85 -5.60
C ASN A 333 36.95 13.71 -5.63
N VAL A 334 36.45 12.92 -6.57
CA VAL A 334 35.05 12.58 -6.70
C VAL A 334 34.88 11.07 -6.60
N ALA A 335 33.95 10.63 -5.74
CA ALA A 335 33.53 9.24 -5.63
C ALA A 335 32.17 9.03 -6.30
N LEU A 336 32.04 7.96 -7.08
CA LEU A 336 30.78 7.46 -7.59
C LEU A 336 30.42 6.19 -6.82
N ILE A 337 29.41 6.29 -5.96
CA ILE A 337 28.93 5.17 -5.13
C ILE A 337 27.44 4.88 -5.38
N GLY A 338 26.70 5.80 -6.00
CA GLY A 338 25.37 5.52 -6.54
C GLY A 338 25.42 4.48 -7.65
N ASP A 339 24.33 3.75 -7.84
CA ASP A 339 24.24 2.71 -8.87
C ASP A 339 24.29 3.33 -10.29
N PHE A 340 25.25 2.86 -11.09
CA PHE A 340 25.43 3.15 -12.52
C PHE A 340 25.82 1.83 -13.22
N PHE A 341 25.03 1.37 -14.18
CA PHE A 341 25.18 0.04 -14.79
C PHE A 341 25.57 0.07 -16.26
N PHE A 342 25.34 1.19 -16.94
CA PHE A 342 25.36 1.27 -18.39
C PHE A 342 26.06 2.56 -18.86
N SER A 343 25.88 2.90 -20.13
CA SER A 343 26.50 4.08 -20.73
C SER A 343 25.66 5.35 -20.51
N THR A 344 26.35 6.47 -20.37
CA THR A 344 25.78 7.82 -20.34
C THR A 344 26.32 8.68 -21.49
N ASN A 345 25.53 9.65 -21.97
CA ASN A 345 26.00 10.65 -22.92
C ASN A 345 26.54 11.89 -22.20
N GLN A 346 27.25 12.75 -22.93
CA GLN A 346 27.73 14.06 -22.43
C GLN A 346 28.57 14.00 -21.14
N PHE A 347 29.28 12.89 -20.90
CA PHE A 347 30.20 12.79 -19.79
C PHE A 347 31.22 13.95 -19.84
N PRO A 348 31.44 14.69 -18.73
CA PRO A 348 32.17 15.95 -18.72
C PRO A 348 33.70 15.76 -18.74
N ILE A 349 34.20 15.07 -19.76
CA ILE A 349 35.62 14.69 -19.89
C ILE A 349 36.57 15.88 -19.82
N GLY A 350 36.16 17.03 -20.37
CA GLY A 350 36.93 18.27 -20.29
C GLY A 350 37.10 18.77 -18.86
N MET A 351 36.03 18.81 -18.06
CA MET A 351 36.13 19.23 -16.66
C MET A 351 36.94 18.25 -15.82
N LEU A 352 36.79 16.95 -16.06
CA LEU A 352 37.58 15.91 -15.40
C LEU A 352 39.08 16.12 -15.63
N MET A 353 39.49 16.30 -16.90
CA MET A 353 40.88 16.43 -17.30
C MET A 353 41.48 17.79 -16.89
N GLU A 354 40.85 18.90 -17.29
CA GLU A 354 41.38 20.26 -17.10
C GLU A 354 41.49 20.66 -15.62
N LYS A 355 40.62 20.11 -14.76
CA LYS A 355 40.66 20.36 -13.31
C LYS A 355 41.52 19.35 -12.55
N THR A 356 42.14 18.38 -13.23
CA THR A 356 42.91 17.29 -12.61
C THR A 356 42.11 16.57 -11.52
N ILE A 357 40.84 16.25 -11.82
CA ILE A 357 39.96 15.59 -10.87
C ILE A 357 40.28 14.10 -10.83
N THR A 358 40.42 13.55 -9.63
CA THR A 358 40.45 12.09 -9.45
C THR A 358 39.02 11.59 -9.34
N LEU A 359 38.55 10.82 -10.32
CA LEU A 359 37.24 10.18 -10.27
C LEU A 359 37.41 8.69 -9.98
N ARG A 360 36.75 8.20 -8.92
CA ARG A 360 36.75 6.77 -8.57
C ARG A 360 35.32 6.27 -8.39
N GLY A 361 34.93 5.26 -9.17
CA GLY A 361 33.73 4.48 -8.92
C GLY A 361 34.10 3.15 -8.28
N GLY A 362 33.17 2.55 -7.54
CA GLY A 362 33.39 1.21 -7.01
C GLY A 362 32.19 0.64 -6.29
N GLN A 363 31.89 -0.63 -6.56
CA GLN A 363 30.94 -1.42 -5.79
C GLN A 363 31.55 -1.78 -4.42
N LEU A 364 30.72 -1.80 -3.37
CA LEU A 364 31.13 -2.07 -1.99
C LEU A 364 32.11 -3.24 -1.88
N MET A 365 33.28 -3.00 -1.31
CA MET A 365 34.24 -4.04 -0.92
C MET A 365 33.90 -4.58 0.48
N ALA A 366 32.79 -5.32 0.62
CA ALA A 366 32.18 -5.62 1.94
C ALA A 366 33.16 -6.27 2.93
N GLN A 367 33.95 -7.25 2.46
CA GLN A 367 34.91 -7.99 3.29
C GLN A 367 36.25 -7.27 3.50
N LYS A 368 36.41 -6.05 2.96
CA LYS A 368 37.69 -5.33 2.97
C LYS A 368 38.11 -4.96 4.38
N VAL A 369 39.44 -4.96 4.58
CA VAL A 369 40.05 -4.53 5.82
C VAL A 369 40.38 -3.04 5.76
N CYS A 370 40.00 -2.28 6.79
CA CYS A 370 40.24 -0.83 6.81
C CYS A 370 41.75 -0.57 6.84
N CYS A 371 42.25 0.17 5.85
CA CYS A 371 43.62 0.67 5.83
C CYS A 371 43.59 2.19 6.00
N GLN A 372 43.99 2.71 7.16
CA GLN A 372 44.39 4.12 7.24
C GLN A 372 45.77 4.27 6.61
N ARG A 373 45.79 4.68 5.34
CA ARG A 373 47.00 5.22 4.71
C ARG A 373 47.11 6.69 5.09
N TYR A 374 47.86 7.00 6.14
CA TYR A 374 48.54 8.28 6.31
C TYR A 374 50.02 8.01 6.64
N GLY A 375 50.90 8.84 6.07
CA GLY A 375 52.30 8.53 5.79
C GLY A 375 53.19 8.03 6.94
N SER A 376 54.22 7.28 6.52
CA SER A 376 55.46 6.91 7.21
C SER A 376 55.35 6.19 8.58
N GLY A 377 55.36 4.86 8.52
CA GLY A 377 56.25 4.01 9.32
C GLY A 377 55.94 3.87 10.82
N ALA A 378 55.02 2.98 11.18
CA ALA A 378 55.10 2.04 12.30
C ALA A 378 53.85 1.13 12.29
N ALA A 379 54.02 -0.12 12.73
CA ALA A 379 53.07 -1.23 12.57
C ALA A 379 51.64 -0.92 13.05
N LEU A 380 50.66 -1.22 12.20
CA LEU A 380 49.22 -1.15 12.51
C LEU A 380 48.64 -2.57 12.49
N THR A 381 47.97 -2.95 13.58
CA THR A 381 47.14 -4.15 13.63
C THR A 381 45.96 -4.00 12.67
N ARG A 382 45.82 -4.92 11.72
CA ARG A 382 44.76 -4.95 10.70
C ARG A 382 43.37 -5.02 11.38
N GLU A 383 42.56 -3.97 11.25
CA GLU A 383 41.14 -4.02 11.63
C GLU A 383 40.27 -4.12 10.38
N GLN A 384 39.40 -5.14 10.32
CA GLN A 384 38.53 -5.32 9.16
C GLN A 384 37.47 -4.18 9.12
N TYR A 385 36.84 -3.86 7.97
CA TYR A 385 35.75 -2.86 7.92
C TYR A 385 34.73 -3.12 9.02
N HIS A 386 34.32 -4.37 9.15
CA HIS A 386 33.28 -4.74 10.11
C HIS A 386 33.71 -4.65 11.57
N PRO A 387 34.85 -5.20 12.05
CA PRO A 387 35.35 -4.93 13.40
C PRO A 387 35.39 -3.45 13.74
N TYR A 388 35.91 -2.58 12.87
CA TYR A 388 35.97 -1.15 13.14
C TYR A 388 34.57 -0.51 13.20
N LEU A 389 33.74 -0.73 12.18
CA LEU A 389 32.39 -0.16 12.12
C LEU A 389 31.47 -0.75 13.21
N LEU A 390 31.60 -2.03 13.51
CA LEU A 390 30.93 -2.71 14.62
C LEU A 390 31.35 -2.09 15.94
N ASN A 391 32.64 -1.86 16.17
CA ASN A 391 33.12 -1.17 17.38
C ASN A 391 32.56 0.25 17.47
N LEU A 392 32.45 1.00 16.36
CA LEU A 392 31.79 2.32 16.40
C LEU A 392 30.32 2.22 16.86
N VAL A 393 29.60 1.17 16.45
CA VAL A 393 28.21 0.95 16.86
C VAL A 393 28.11 0.48 18.31
N VAL A 394 28.92 -0.50 18.69
CA VAL A 394 28.96 -1.08 20.05
C VAL A 394 29.39 -0.03 21.07
N ASP A 395 30.38 0.81 20.74
CA ASP A 395 30.83 1.92 21.58
C ASP A 395 29.84 3.12 21.59
N GLY A 396 28.77 3.07 20.80
CA GLY A 396 27.79 4.15 20.70
C GLY A 396 28.27 5.41 19.96
N LYS A 397 29.40 5.34 19.25
CA LYS A 397 29.95 6.45 18.44
C LYS A 397 29.19 6.68 17.13
N TYR A 398 28.54 5.65 16.62
CA TYR A 398 27.69 5.71 15.43
C TYR A 398 26.50 4.77 15.59
N ASP A 399 25.29 5.29 15.53
CA ASP A 399 24.07 4.47 15.50
C ASP A 399 23.53 4.50 14.06
N PRO A 400 23.35 3.36 13.36
CA PRO A 400 22.71 3.29 12.05
C PRO A 400 21.18 3.21 12.13
N SER A 401 20.57 2.94 13.28
CA SER A 401 19.13 2.63 13.39
C SER A 401 18.19 3.78 12.99
N TRP A 402 18.69 5.02 12.88
CA TRP A 402 17.97 6.18 12.35
C TRP A 402 17.45 6.00 10.92
N MET A 403 18.05 5.10 10.13
CA MET A 403 17.63 4.84 8.76
C MET A 403 16.33 4.03 8.70
N PHE A 404 15.98 3.34 9.79
CA PHE A 404 14.76 2.53 9.89
C PHE A 404 13.61 3.41 10.42
N THR A 405 12.94 4.11 9.51
CA THR A 405 11.84 5.03 9.80
C THR A 405 10.48 4.34 9.97
N HIS A 406 10.38 3.08 9.54
CA HIS A 406 9.20 2.26 9.65
C HIS A 406 9.64 0.88 10.16
N GLU A 407 9.07 0.47 11.28
CA GLU A 407 9.16 -0.91 11.74
C GLU A 407 7.84 -1.58 11.42
N VAL A 408 7.90 -2.66 10.65
CA VAL A 408 6.78 -3.58 10.57
C VAL A 408 6.87 -4.45 11.81
N SER A 409 6.27 -3.99 12.90
CA SER A 409 6.14 -4.73 14.16
C SER A 409 4.73 -4.56 14.73
N PRO A 410 4.18 -5.58 15.41
CA PRO A 410 2.74 -5.77 15.50
C PRO A 410 2.11 -4.93 16.62
N GLY A 411 1.17 -4.03 16.27
CA GLY A 411 0.00 -3.75 17.11
C GLY A 411 -0.54 -2.30 17.19
N LEU A 412 -1.81 -2.11 16.77
CA LEU A 412 -2.94 -1.41 17.45
C LEU A 412 -4.19 -1.50 16.56
N TYR A 413 -5.40 -1.50 17.14
CA TYR A 413 -6.63 -2.13 16.59
C TYR A 413 -7.53 -1.27 15.66
N HIS A 414 -7.91 -1.84 14.49
CA HIS A 414 -9.17 -1.81 13.66
C HIS A 414 -8.90 -1.57 12.15
N PRO A 415 -9.63 -2.16 11.16
CA PRO A 415 -10.16 -3.52 10.94
C PRO A 415 -9.15 -4.44 10.22
N VAL A 416 -9.56 -5.67 9.89
CA VAL A 416 -8.70 -6.79 9.51
C VAL A 416 -8.21 -6.73 8.05
N SER A 417 -6.90 -6.86 7.83
CA SER A 417 -6.34 -7.24 6.53
C SER A 417 -6.60 -8.71 6.26
N ILE A 418 -7.28 -9.00 5.17
CA ILE A 418 -7.59 -10.35 4.75
C ILE A 418 -7.04 -10.58 3.36
N ASP A 419 -6.14 -11.55 3.23
CA ASP A 419 -5.71 -12.02 1.91
C ASP A 419 -6.81 -12.90 1.30
N LEU A 420 -7.38 -12.42 0.19
CA LEU A 420 -8.19 -13.20 -0.75
C LEU A 420 -7.73 -12.93 -2.18
N ASN A 421 -7.81 -13.96 -3.01
CA ASN A 421 -7.81 -13.80 -4.46
C ASN A 421 -9.09 -13.04 -4.87
N ILE A 422 -8.96 -11.74 -5.12
CA ILE A 422 -10.01 -10.96 -5.80
C ILE A 422 -10.11 -11.50 -7.24
N PRO A 423 -11.32 -11.71 -7.80
CA PRO A 423 -11.46 -11.92 -9.23
C PRO A 423 -10.77 -10.78 -10.00
N GLN A 424 -9.91 -11.12 -10.96
CA GLN A 424 -9.15 -10.14 -11.76
C GLN A 424 -10.02 -9.00 -12.33
N SER A 425 -11.33 -9.21 -12.54
CA SER A 425 -12.25 -8.22 -13.11
C SER A 425 -12.40 -6.94 -12.28
N SER A 426 -12.34 -7.02 -10.93
CA SER A 426 -12.54 -5.84 -10.06
C SER A 426 -11.31 -4.93 -10.03
N THR A 427 -10.11 -5.51 -10.04
CA THR A 427 -8.83 -4.77 -10.08
C THR A 427 -8.54 -4.23 -11.49
N VAL A 428 -8.88 -5.00 -12.53
CA VAL A 428 -8.78 -4.57 -13.95
C VAL A 428 -9.75 -3.44 -14.25
N GLY A 429 -10.98 -3.49 -13.70
CA GLY A 429 -11.90 -2.36 -13.68
C GLY A 429 -11.20 -1.12 -13.15
N LEU A 430 -10.76 -1.12 -11.88
CA LEU A 430 -10.13 0.04 -11.22
C LEU A 430 -8.92 0.63 -11.98
N MET A 431 -8.07 -0.21 -12.57
CA MET A 431 -6.85 0.23 -13.28
C MET A 431 -7.14 0.93 -14.62
N LEU A 432 -8.23 0.57 -15.31
CA LEU A 432 -8.58 1.11 -16.64
C LEU A 432 -9.27 2.49 -16.59
N PHE A 433 -9.70 2.99 -15.42
CA PHE A 433 -10.43 4.26 -15.25
C PHE A 433 -9.59 5.55 -15.26
N SER A 434 -8.33 5.53 -15.71
CA SER A 434 -7.44 6.70 -15.73
C SER A 434 -8.01 7.96 -16.41
N THR A 435 -8.97 7.80 -17.33
CA THR A 435 -9.62 8.89 -18.08
C THR A 435 -10.89 9.42 -17.43
N GLY A 436 -11.58 8.65 -16.57
CA GLY A 436 -12.72 9.12 -15.77
C GLY A 436 -12.28 10.08 -14.64
N THR A 437 -11.09 9.84 -14.08
CA THR A 437 -10.42 10.73 -13.11
C THR A 437 -10.17 12.12 -13.68
N LEU A 438 -9.81 12.20 -14.96
CA LEU A 438 -9.59 13.46 -15.68
C LEU A 438 -10.90 14.21 -15.96
N GLN A 439 -12.04 13.52 -16.11
CA GLN A 439 -13.34 14.16 -16.32
C GLN A 439 -13.95 14.72 -15.02
N GLY A 440 -13.71 14.03 -13.89
CA GLY A 440 -14.06 14.53 -12.55
C GLY A 440 -13.26 15.77 -12.16
N LEU A 441 -11.92 15.74 -12.34
CA LEU A 441 -11.05 16.92 -12.15
C LEU A 441 -11.42 18.07 -13.08
N ALA A 442 -11.83 17.78 -14.32
CA ALA A 442 -12.31 18.80 -15.25
C ALA A 442 -13.55 19.53 -14.70
N ALA A 443 -14.49 18.86 -14.04
CA ALA A 443 -15.65 19.51 -13.43
C ALA A 443 -15.25 20.49 -12.31
N PHE A 444 -14.32 20.12 -11.43
CA PHE A 444 -13.78 21.05 -10.42
C PHE A 444 -13.01 22.20 -11.06
N ALA A 445 -12.13 21.92 -12.01
CA ALA A 445 -11.30 22.91 -12.71
C ALA A 445 -12.13 23.92 -13.53
N LEU A 446 -13.24 23.48 -14.13
CA LEU A 446 -14.20 24.32 -14.86
C LEU A 446 -14.94 25.27 -13.91
N THR A 447 -15.38 24.78 -12.74
CA THR A 447 -16.12 25.58 -11.76
C THR A 447 -15.24 26.63 -11.06
N ILE A 448 -13.92 26.39 -10.96
CA ILE A 448 -12.96 27.30 -10.31
C ILE A 448 -11.96 27.98 -11.27
N ALA A 449 -12.22 27.96 -12.58
CA ALA A 449 -11.47 28.68 -13.61
C ALA A 449 -9.93 28.51 -13.56
N LEU A 450 -9.44 27.27 -13.42
CA LEU A 450 -8.02 26.93 -13.63
C LEU A 450 -7.78 26.61 -15.12
N PRO A 451 -6.71 27.13 -15.77
CA PRO A 451 -6.35 26.70 -17.12
C PRO A 451 -5.89 25.25 -17.12
N TYR A 452 -6.61 24.38 -17.84
CA TYR A 452 -6.32 22.96 -17.96
C TYR A 452 -5.11 22.72 -18.89
N LEU A 453 -4.12 21.94 -18.44
CA LEU A 453 -3.02 21.42 -19.27
C LEU A 453 -3.29 19.95 -19.59
N GLY A 454 -3.97 19.65 -20.71
CA GLY A 454 -4.09 18.29 -21.22
C GLY A 454 -5.20 18.10 -22.26
N ASN A 455 -4.86 17.46 -23.39
CA ASN A 455 -5.76 17.12 -24.50
C ASN A 455 -6.87 16.14 -24.06
N ALA A 456 -8.06 16.65 -23.75
CA ALA A 456 -9.30 15.88 -23.77
C ALA A 456 -10.24 16.53 -24.79
N GLN A 457 -10.20 16.05 -26.03
CA GLN A 457 -11.28 16.34 -26.98
C GLN A 457 -12.50 15.53 -26.54
N VAL A 458 -13.45 16.19 -25.88
CA VAL A 458 -14.93 16.10 -26.05
C VAL A 458 -15.56 16.90 -24.88
N VAL A 459 -16.18 18.03 -25.21
CA VAL A 459 -17.11 18.78 -24.35
C VAL A 459 -18.50 18.62 -24.97
N PRO A 460 -19.52 18.01 -24.29
CA PRO A 460 -20.66 18.77 -23.72
C PRO A 460 -21.44 18.03 -22.57
N PRO A 461 -22.67 18.44 -22.18
CA PRO A 461 -23.06 19.57 -21.33
C PRO A 461 -22.98 19.29 -19.81
N VAL A 462 -23.25 20.32 -19.00
CA VAL A 462 -23.22 20.36 -17.52
C VAL A 462 -24.48 19.69 -16.95
N ASN A 463 -24.40 18.42 -16.53
CA ASN A 463 -25.48 17.72 -15.80
C ASN A 463 -24.98 17.18 -14.45
N GLN A 464 -25.92 17.05 -13.50
CA GLN A 464 -25.90 16.68 -12.06
C GLN A 464 -24.80 15.74 -11.52
N GLU A 465 -24.13 14.96 -12.36
CA GLU A 465 -23.47 13.71 -11.96
C GLU A 465 -21.92 13.75 -11.97
N LYS A 466 -21.29 14.78 -12.54
CA LYS A 466 -19.81 14.76 -12.77
C LYS A 466 -18.96 15.12 -11.55
N GLY A 467 -19.40 16.08 -10.73
CA GLY A 467 -18.81 16.29 -9.40
C GLY A 467 -19.03 15.09 -8.48
N VAL A 468 -20.04 14.28 -8.78
CA VAL A 468 -20.39 13.06 -8.05
C VAL A 468 -19.53 11.85 -8.46
N SER A 469 -18.86 11.91 -9.61
CA SER A 469 -18.01 10.79 -10.06
C SER A 469 -16.61 10.84 -9.44
N ALA A 470 -16.10 12.06 -9.25
CA ALA A 470 -14.71 12.29 -8.86
C ALA A 470 -14.38 11.82 -7.43
N TRP A 471 -15.36 11.76 -6.52
CA TRP A 471 -15.18 11.36 -5.13
C TRP A 471 -15.20 9.84 -4.88
N ALA A 472 -15.95 9.09 -5.68
CA ALA A 472 -16.08 7.63 -5.55
C ALA A 472 -14.75 6.93 -5.80
N PHE A 473 -13.99 7.59 -6.64
CA PHE A 473 -12.64 7.31 -7.03
C PHE A 473 -11.67 7.44 -5.85
N ASP A 474 -11.68 8.55 -5.10
CA ASP A 474 -10.85 8.70 -3.89
C ASP A 474 -11.11 7.63 -2.85
N ASN A 475 -12.38 7.35 -2.57
CA ASN A 475 -12.74 6.36 -1.58
C ASN A 475 -12.36 4.94 -2.02
N ALA A 476 -12.70 4.56 -3.25
CA ALA A 476 -12.37 3.25 -3.80
C ALA A 476 -10.84 3.03 -3.89
N TRP A 477 -10.04 4.07 -4.18
CA TRP A 477 -8.59 3.98 -4.15
C TRP A 477 -8.03 3.87 -2.72
N ALA A 478 -8.60 4.60 -1.76
CA ALA A 478 -8.22 4.48 -0.36
C ALA A 478 -8.53 3.08 0.19
N ASP A 479 -9.73 2.55 -0.09
CA ASP A 479 -10.14 1.19 0.27
C ASP A 479 -9.28 0.13 -0.43
N CYS A 480 -9.07 0.27 -1.74
CA CYS A 480 -8.17 -0.58 -2.52
C CYS A 480 -6.78 -0.63 -1.88
N TYR A 481 -6.21 0.53 -1.53
CA TYR A 481 -4.92 0.59 -0.85
C TYR A 481 -4.98 -0.04 0.54
N ALA A 482 -6.05 0.17 1.31
CA ALA A 482 -6.19 -0.40 2.65
C ALA A 482 -6.17 -1.94 2.62
N GLN A 483 -6.79 -2.54 1.60
CA GLN A 483 -6.88 -3.99 1.43
C GLN A 483 -5.65 -4.60 0.75
N LEU A 484 -5.25 -4.03 -0.38
CA LEU A 484 -4.22 -4.60 -1.26
C LEU A 484 -2.81 -4.06 -0.99
N ARG A 485 -2.71 -2.92 -0.29
CA ARG A 485 -1.47 -2.14 -0.18
C ARG A 485 -0.87 -1.79 -1.56
N ASP A 486 -1.75 -1.58 -2.54
CA ASP A 486 -1.41 -1.24 -3.92
C ASP A 486 -1.01 0.24 -4.06
N ASP A 487 0.25 0.49 -4.43
CA ASP A 487 0.77 1.84 -4.55
C ASP A 487 0.14 2.66 -5.70
N ASP A 488 -0.44 2.04 -6.74
CA ASP A 488 -1.15 2.78 -7.80
C ASP A 488 -2.45 3.37 -7.25
N CYS A 489 -3.20 2.57 -6.47
CA CYS A 489 -4.35 3.05 -5.72
C CYS A 489 -3.94 4.22 -4.79
N LYS A 490 -2.86 4.08 -4.01
CA LYS A 490 -2.34 5.19 -3.17
C LYS A 490 -1.97 6.44 -3.97
N ASN A 491 -1.23 6.29 -5.07
CA ASN A 491 -0.74 7.41 -5.87
C ASN A 491 -1.90 8.17 -6.52
N ARG A 492 -2.94 7.47 -6.99
CA ARG A 492 -4.13 8.10 -7.57
C ARG A 492 -4.93 8.89 -6.55
N ALA A 493 -5.19 8.30 -5.38
CA ALA A 493 -5.86 8.98 -4.26
C ALA A 493 -5.11 10.25 -3.82
N THR A 494 -3.79 10.15 -3.62
CA THR A 494 -2.96 11.29 -3.17
C THR A 494 -2.79 12.36 -4.25
N TYR A 495 -2.68 11.96 -5.52
CA TYR A 495 -2.70 12.90 -6.65
C TYR A 495 -4.00 13.70 -6.68
N PHE A 496 -5.14 13.02 -6.57
CA PHE A 496 -6.44 13.67 -6.61
C PHE A 496 -6.64 14.64 -5.43
N ALA A 497 -6.26 14.23 -4.21
CA ALA A 497 -6.27 15.13 -3.05
C ALA A 497 -5.38 16.37 -3.24
N ALA A 498 -4.21 16.22 -3.88
CA ALA A 498 -3.33 17.34 -4.20
C ALA A 498 -3.93 18.29 -5.25
N GLU A 499 -4.61 17.77 -6.28
CA GLU A 499 -5.32 18.60 -7.26
C GLU A 499 -6.52 19.33 -6.61
N LEU A 500 -7.30 18.66 -5.77
CA LEU A 500 -8.37 19.28 -4.99
C LEU A 500 -7.85 20.42 -4.08
N LYS A 501 -6.63 20.29 -3.53
CA LYS A 501 -5.99 21.36 -2.77
C LYS A 501 -5.68 22.58 -3.63
N LYS A 502 -5.19 22.38 -4.86
CA LYS A 502 -4.99 23.48 -5.83
C LYS A 502 -6.32 24.14 -6.19
N CYS A 503 -7.36 23.33 -6.34
CA CYS A 503 -8.70 23.79 -6.61
C CYS A 503 -9.22 24.74 -5.51
N GLN A 504 -9.20 24.27 -4.26
CA GLN A 504 -9.65 25.03 -3.09
C GLN A 504 -8.81 26.29 -2.84
N ALA A 505 -7.51 26.25 -3.14
CA ALA A 505 -6.63 27.42 -3.04
C ALA A 505 -7.01 28.55 -4.05
N ASN A 506 -7.75 28.24 -5.11
CA ASN A 506 -8.17 29.21 -6.12
C ASN A 506 -9.50 29.91 -5.80
N ASN A 507 -10.18 29.58 -4.70
CA ASN A 507 -11.51 30.11 -4.33
C ASN A 507 -11.60 31.65 -4.44
N SER A 508 -10.61 32.36 -3.91
CA SER A 508 -10.60 33.83 -3.91
C SER A 508 -10.59 34.44 -5.32
N LYS A 509 -9.98 33.76 -6.30
CA LYS A 509 -9.93 34.24 -7.68
C LYS A 509 -11.24 34.06 -8.44
N VAL A 510 -12.08 33.12 -8.00
CA VAL A 510 -13.41 32.85 -8.59
C VAL A 510 -14.57 33.36 -7.76
N GLY A 511 -14.29 34.06 -6.66
CA GLY A 511 -15.31 34.65 -5.80
C GLY A 511 -15.99 33.65 -4.84
N PHE A 512 -15.43 32.46 -4.67
CA PHE A 512 -15.90 31.50 -3.67
C PHE A 512 -15.30 31.79 -2.30
N LYS A 513 -16.04 31.46 -1.24
CA LYS A 513 -15.59 31.61 0.14
C LYS A 513 -14.48 30.60 0.45
N THR A 514 -13.56 30.96 1.35
CA THR A 514 -12.45 30.10 1.78
C THR A 514 -12.96 28.74 2.27
N GLY A 515 -12.33 27.67 1.80
CA GLY A 515 -12.66 26.29 2.17
C GLY A 515 -13.73 25.62 1.33
N TYR A 516 -14.51 26.37 0.54
CA TYR A 516 -15.47 25.78 -0.39
C TYR A 516 -14.79 24.88 -1.43
N LEU A 517 -15.38 23.73 -1.72
CA LEU A 517 -14.96 22.86 -2.80
C LEU A 517 -16.11 21.96 -3.22
N SER A 518 -16.55 22.09 -4.47
CA SER A 518 -17.62 21.27 -5.06
C SER A 518 -17.53 21.35 -6.59
N GLY A 519 -18.15 20.38 -7.27
CA GLY A 519 -18.40 20.48 -8.71
C GLY A 519 -19.48 21.52 -9.06
N PHE A 520 -20.29 21.93 -8.08
CA PHE A 520 -21.32 22.97 -8.23
C PHE A 520 -20.79 24.36 -7.84
N PRO A 521 -21.33 25.46 -8.39
CA PRO A 521 -21.00 26.80 -7.93
C PRO A 521 -21.59 27.08 -6.54
N GLU A 522 -20.93 27.94 -5.75
CA GLU A 522 -21.40 28.26 -4.39
C GLU A 522 -22.81 28.86 -4.36
N SER A 523 -23.26 29.50 -5.45
CA SER A 523 -24.62 30.03 -5.59
C SER A 523 -25.72 28.96 -5.54
N GLU A 524 -25.42 27.71 -5.88
CA GLU A 524 -26.39 26.62 -5.71
C GLU A 524 -26.57 26.23 -4.24
N ILE A 525 -25.55 26.44 -3.40
CA ILE A 525 -25.69 26.30 -1.95
C ILE A 525 -26.61 27.41 -1.43
N ASP A 526 -26.40 28.66 -1.88
CA ASP A 526 -27.29 29.78 -1.52
C ASP A 526 -28.75 29.44 -1.89
N ALA A 527 -28.98 28.96 -3.12
CA ALA A 527 -30.31 28.60 -3.59
C ALA A 527 -30.96 27.41 -2.84
N VAL A 528 -30.16 26.45 -2.35
CA VAL A 528 -30.66 25.34 -1.52
C VAL A 528 -31.05 25.82 -0.12
N GLU A 529 -30.23 26.68 0.48
CA GLU A 529 -30.50 27.30 1.78
C GLU A 529 -31.71 28.25 1.74
N GLU A 530 -31.94 28.92 0.60
CA GLU A 530 -33.07 29.80 0.35
C GLU A 530 -34.32 29.09 -0.21
N ARG A 531 -34.23 27.79 -0.50
CA ARG A 531 -35.31 26.97 -1.11
C ARG A 531 -35.78 27.47 -2.48
N THR A 532 -34.87 28.07 -3.24
CA THR A 532 -35.11 28.57 -4.60
C THR A 532 -34.54 27.65 -5.69
N LEU A 533 -33.70 26.67 -5.33
CA LEU A 533 -33.14 25.73 -6.30
C LEU A 533 -34.22 24.80 -6.89
N SER A 534 -34.35 24.79 -8.22
CA SER A 534 -35.38 24.03 -8.96
C SER A 534 -34.83 23.14 -10.08
N ASN A 535 -33.50 23.06 -10.22
CA ASN A 535 -32.83 22.27 -11.26
C ASN A 535 -32.59 20.80 -10.84
N GLY A 536 -33.04 20.40 -9.65
CA GLY A 536 -32.87 19.05 -9.10
C GLY A 536 -31.46 18.73 -8.56
N ASN A 537 -30.52 19.67 -8.56
CA ASN A 537 -29.17 19.42 -8.06
C ASN A 537 -29.17 19.21 -6.53
N VAL A 538 -28.22 18.40 -6.06
CA VAL A 538 -28.06 18.03 -4.64
C VAL A 538 -26.66 18.43 -4.14
N PRO A 539 -26.39 19.75 -3.98
CA PRO A 539 -25.02 20.24 -3.80
C PRO A 539 -24.38 19.86 -2.45
N TYR A 540 -25.16 19.80 -1.35
CA TYR A 540 -24.65 19.28 -0.07
C TYR A 540 -24.31 17.78 -0.13
N TYR A 541 -25.02 17.00 -0.94
CA TYR A 541 -24.66 15.59 -1.18
C TYR A 541 -23.30 15.47 -1.86
N ALA A 542 -22.99 16.30 -2.86
CA ALA A 542 -21.69 16.28 -3.53
C ALA A 542 -20.55 16.70 -2.58
N ILE A 543 -20.81 17.66 -1.69
CA ILE A 543 -19.86 18.06 -0.63
C ILE A 543 -19.63 16.90 0.33
N HIS A 544 -20.69 16.28 0.86
CA HIS A 544 -20.61 15.11 1.74
C HIS A 544 -19.70 14.05 1.14
N LYS A 545 -19.92 13.70 -0.13
CA LYS A 545 -19.19 12.64 -0.78
C LYS A 545 -17.70 12.96 -0.99
N THR A 546 -17.40 14.20 -1.36
CA THR A 546 -16.00 14.68 -1.46
C THR A 546 -15.32 14.63 -0.10
N MET A 547 -16.02 15.03 0.97
CA MET A 547 -15.49 14.96 2.33
C MET A 547 -15.27 13.52 2.79
N ALA A 548 -16.18 12.60 2.47
CA ALA A 548 -16.03 11.19 2.80
C ALA A 548 -14.80 10.58 2.11
N GLY A 549 -14.62 10.80 0.80
CA GLY A 549 -13.43 10.33 0.07
C GLY A 549 -12.12 10.89 0.64
N LEU A 550 -12.04 12.21 0.89
CA LEU A 550 -10.86 12.82 1.50
C LEU A 550 -10.57 12.29 2.92
N LEU A 551 -11.61 12.00 3.69
CA LEU A 551 -11.47 11.42 5.01
C LEU A 551 -10.91 10.00 4.94
N ASP A 552 -11.38 9.17 4.01
CA ASP A 552 -10.90 7.80 3.84
C ASP A 552 -9.46 7.79 3.30
N VAL A 553 -9.11 8.71 2.39
CA VAL A 553 -7.70 8.95 1.98
C VAL A 553 -6.84 9.34 3.18
N TRP A 554 -7.31 10.26 4.04
CA TRP A 554 -6.56 10.63 5.24
C TRP A 554 -6.41 9.44 6.21
N ARG A 555 -7.48 8.69 6.47
CA ARG A 555 -7.48 7.57 7.43
C ARG A 555 -6.63 6.39 6.96
N HIS A 556 -6.73 6.01 5.69
CA HIS A 556 -6.10 4.80 5.18
C HIS A 556 -4.70 5.01 4.62
N ILE A 557 -4.41 6.21 4.10
CA ILE A 557 -3.13 6.56 3.47
C ILE A 557 -2.29 7.51 4.34
N GLY A 558 -2.93 8.35 5.17
CA GLY A 558 -2.25 9.36 5.96
C GLY A 558 -1.87 10.62 5.17
N ASP A 559 -2.55 10.90 4.05
CA ASP A 559 -2.21 12.02 3.19
C ASP A 559 -2.54 13.39 3.83
N PRO A 560 -1.55 14.30 3.95
CA PRO A 560 -1.78 15.60 4.57
C PRO A 560 -2.58 16.56 3.69
N ASN A 561 -2.57 16.42 2.35
CA ASN A 561 -3.39 17.27 1.49
C ASN A 561 -4.87 16.94 1.67
N ALA A 562 -5.21 15.65 1.71
CA ALA A 562 -6.56 15.19 1.97
C ALA A 562 -7.09 15.72 3.31
N ARG A 563 -6.29 15.60 4.38
CA ARG A 563 -6.59 16.19 5.69
C ARG A 563 -6.84 17.69 5.60
N ASP A 564 -5.91 18.44 5.02
CA ASP A 564 -5.98 19.91 5.01
C ASP A 564 -7.21 20.41 4.25
N VAL A 565 -7.48 19.82 3.08
CA VAL A 565 -8.64 20.15 2.24
C VAL A 565 -9.93 19.82 2.97
N LEU A 566 -10.03 18.62 3.55
CA LEU A 566 -11.19 18.17 4.32
C LEU A 566 -11.49 19.10 5.49
N LEU A 567 -10.49 19.43 6.31
CA LEU A 567 -10.69 20.31 7.47
C LEU A 567 -11.07 21.73 7.06
N SER A 568 -10.56 22.22 5.93
CA SER A 568 -10.99 23.50 5.38
C SER A 568 -12.43 23.45 4.83
N MET A 569 -12.87 22.34 4.25
CA MET A 569 -14.27 22.13 3.85
C MET A 569 -15.18 22.07 5.07
N ALA A 570 -14.80 21.31 6.10
CA ALA A 570 -15.53 21.22 7.37
C ALA A 570 -15.71 22.59 8.03
N ALA A 571 -14.65 23.41 8.04
CA ALA A 571 -14.71 24.79 8.54
C ALA A 571 -15.64 25.69 7.71
N TRP A 572 -15.67 25.51 6.38
CA TRP A 572 -16.61 26.23 5.52
C TRP A 572 -18.07 25.81 5.80
N VAL A 573 -18.34 24.51 5.95
CA VAL A 573 -19.68 24.00 6.30
C VAL A 573 -20.14 24.57 7.65
N ASP A 574 -19.26 24.61 8.65
CA ASP A 574 -19.57 25.21 9.96
C ASP A 574 -19.94 26.69 9.82
N LEU A 575 -19.11 27.47 9.11
CA LEU A 575 -19.34 28.91 8.90
C LEU A 575 -20.67 29.19 8.18
N ARG A 576 -21.04 28.35 7.20
CA ARG A 576 -22.28 28.49 6.43
C ARG A 576 -23.49 28.13 7.28
N THR A 577 -23.54 26.90 7.77
CA THR A 577 -24.69 26.36 8.50
C THR A 577 -24.90 27.07 9.85
N GLY A 578 -23.86 27.61 10.47
CA GLY A 578 -23.95 28.37 11.71
C GLY A 578 -24.70 29.70 11.59
N LYS A 579 -24.99 30.17 10.37
CA LYS A 579 -25.79 31.39 10.12
C LYS A 579 -27.28 31.11 9.94
N LEU A 580 -27.66 29.85 9.74
CA LEU A 580 -29.03 29.46 9.47
C LEU A 580 -29.75 29.21 10.79
N THR A 581 -31.00 29.65 10.89
CA THR A 581 -31.86 29.24 12.00
C THR A 581 -32.17 27.75 11.92
N TYR A 582 -32.68 27.19 13.02
CA TYR A 582 -33.12 25.81 13.03
C TYR A 582 -34.18 25.54 11.94
N GLU A 583 -35.16 26.42 11.77
CA GLU A 583 -36.21 26.28 10.75
C GLU A 583 -35.64 26.34 9.33
N GLN A 584 -34.65 27.20 9.09
CA GLN A 584 -33.95 27.27 7.81
C GLN A 584 -33.18 25.96 7.53
N MET A 585 -32.47 25.43 8.52
CA MET A 585 -31.79 24.12 8.40
C MET A 585 -32.79 23.00 8.09
N GLN A 586 -33.89 22.88 8.84
CA GLN A 586 -34.91 21.86 8.61
C GLN A 586 -35.52 21.95 7.21
N THR A 587 -35.80 23.17 6.74
CA THR A 587 -36.39 23.37 5.41
C THR A 587 -35.39 23.02 4.32
N MET A 588 -34.13 23.47 4.45
CA MET A 588 -33.03 23.16 3.53
C MET A 588 -32.84 21.65 3.35
N MET A 589 -32.90 20.90 4.46
CA MET A 589 -32.75 19.44 4.51
C MET A 589 -33.87 18.64 3.81
N SER A 590 -34.88 19.32 3.27
CA SER A 590 -35.82 18.74 2.30
C SER A 590 -35.17 18.43 0.95
N THR A 591 -34.05 19.09 0.62
CA THR A 591 -33.16 18.69 -0.49
C THR A 591 -32.14 17.67 0.03
N GLU A 592 -31.79 16.67 -0.78
CA GLU A 592 -30.82 15.66 -0.39
C GLU A 592 -29.43 16.26 -0.07
N PHE A 593 -28.88 15.82 1.06
CA PHE A 593 -27.55 16.22 1.54
C PHE A 593 -26.63 15.02 1.80
N GLY A 594 -27.05 13.79 1.44
CA GLY A 594 -26.30 12.58 1.75
C GLY A 594 -26.09 12.39 3.26
N GLY A 595 -24.89 11.97 3.66
CA GLY A 595 -24.50 11.74 5.05
C GLY A 595 -23.66 12.89 5.62
N MET A 596 -24.10 14.15 5.45
CA MET A 596 -23.37 15.28 6.05
C MET A 596 -23.22 15.13 7.57
N ASN A 597 -24.26 14.64 8.26
CA ASN A 597 -24.17 14.34 9.68
C ASN A 597 -23.16 13.20 9.96
N GLU A 598 -23.16 12.14 9.15
CA GLU A 598 -22.18 11.05 9.23
C GLU A 598 -20.74 11.56 9.11
N VAL A 599 -20.40 12.25 8.01
CA VAL A 599 -19.01 12.66 7.76
C VAL A 599 -18.52 13.68 8.79
N MET A 600 -19.39 14.59 9.27
CA MET A 600 -19.02 15.57 10.30
C MET A 600 -18.81 14.92 11.66
N ALA A 601 -19.67 13.95 12.06
CA ALA A 601 -19.43 13.15 13.26
C ALA A 601 -18.13 12.34 13.15
N ASP A 602 -17.80 11.90 11.95
CA ASP A 602 -16.57 11.17 11.66
C ASP A 602 -15.30 12.02 11.70
N VAL A 603 -15.38 13.28 11.27
CA VAL A 603 -14.30 14.26 11.49
C VAL A 603 -14.12 14.56 12.98
N PHE A 604 -15.21 14.62 13.76
CA PHE A 604 -15.12 14.67 15.22
C PHE A 604 -14.36 13.46 15.78
N HIS A 605 -14.75 12.23 15.41
CA HIS A 605 -14.07 11.02 15.87
C HIS A 605 -12.58 10.98 15.49
N GLN A 606 -12.23 11.56 14.34
CA GLN A 606 -10.85 11.60 13.86
C GLN A 606 -9.98 12.68 14.56
N THR A 607 -10.57 13.77 15.02
CA THR A 607 -9.84 14.96 15.51
C THR A 607 -10.02 15.23 17.01
N GLY A 608 -11.12 14.78 17.61
CA GLY A 608 -11.57 15.14 18.95
C GLY A 608 -12.16 16.55 19.08
N ASP A 609 -12.29 17.33 17.99
CA ASP A 609 -12.80 18.70 18.04
C ASP A 609 -14.34 18.71 18.05
N GLN A 610 -14.91 19.04 19.22
CA GLN A 610 -16.35 19.08 19.50
C GLN A 610 -17.15 19.93 18.51
N ARG A 611 -16.53 20.93 17.89
CA ARG A 611 -17.15 21.77 16.86
C ARG A 611 -17.76 20.92 15.75
N TRP A 612 -17.09 19.85 15.32
CA TRP A 612 -17.57 19.03 14.21
C TRP A 612 -18.80 18.21 14.57
N LEU A 613 -18.91 17.76 15.83
CA LEU A 613 -20.13 17.13 16.32
C LEU A 613 -21.29 18.12 16.34
N THR A 614 -21.05 19.36 16.76
CA THR A 614 -22.09 20.42 16.69
C THR A 614 -22.56 20.65 15.26
N VAL A 615 -21.66 20.64 14.27
CA VAL A 615 -22.05 20.77 12.85
C VAL A 615 -22.84 19.55 12.39
N ALA A 616 -22.43 18.33 12.77
CA ALA A 616 -23.15 17.10 12.45
C ALA A 616 -24.63 17.19 12.87
N GLN A 617 -24.86 17.60 14.12
CA GLN A 617 -26.21 17.73 14.69
C GLN A 617 -27.07 18.84 14.07
N ARG A 618 -26.47 19.82 13.36
CA ARG A 618 -27.28 20.77 12.55
C ARG A 618 -27.96 20.07 11.37
N PHE A 619 -27.41 18.94 10.91
CA PHE A 619 -27.98 18.10 9.85
C PHE A 619 -28.96 17.03 10.37
N ASP A 620 -29.42 17.14 11.62
CA ASP A 620 -30.47 16.28 12.17
C ASP A 620 -31.83 16.65 11.59
N HIS A 621 -32.28 15.87 10.60
CA HIS A 621 -33.54 16.13 9.92
C HIS A 621 -34.72 15.58 10.72
N ALA A 622 -35.38 16.45 11.49
CA ALA A 622 -36.45 16.11 12.43
C ALA A 622 -37.66 15.43 11.77
N ALA A 623 -38.02 15.79 10.53
CA ALA A 623 -39.11 15.14 9.79
C ALA A 623 -38.85 13.63 9.55
N ILE A 624 -37.58 13.21 9.54
CA ILE A 624 -37.18 11.81 9.42
C ILE A 624 -36.90 11.21 10.80
N PHE A 625 -36.20 11.94 11.66
CA PHE A 625 -35.74 11.42 12.96
C PHE A 625 -36.87 11.28 13.99
N ASN A 626 -37.83 12.21 14.04
CA ASN A 626 -38.89 12.17 15.06
C ASN A 626 -39.82 10.95 14.92
N PRO A 627 -40.30 10.57 13.71
CA PRO A 627 -41.05 9.33 13.54
C PRO A 627 -40.23 8.11 13.95
N LEU A 628 -38.97 8.03 13.52
CA LEU A 628 -38.08 6.90 13.82
C LEU A 628 -37.74 6.79 15.31
N ALA A 629 -37.53 7.91 16.01
CA ALA A 629 -37.37 7.95 17.46
C ALA A 629 -38.59 7.40 18.19
N SER A 630 -39.78 7.59 17.60
CA SER A 630 -41.06 7.05 18.09
C SER A 630 -41.38 5.64 17.56
N ASN A 631 -40.44 5.00 16.85
CA ASN A 631 -40.61 3.72 16.17
C ASN A 631 -41.82 3.69 15.20
N GLN A 632 -42.05 4.81 14.50
CA GLN A 632 -43.11 4.95 13.50
C GLN A 632 -42.53 4.89 12.10
N ASP A 633 -43.15 4.08 11.24
CA ASP A 633 -42.85 4.03 9.82
C ASP A 633 -43.56 5.17 9.09
N SER A 634 -42.78 6.10 8.56
CA SER A 634 -43.24 7.19 7.68
C SER A 634 -42.38 7.26 6.42
N LEU A 635 -41.90 6.10 5.95
CA LEU A 635 -40.96 6.00 4.84
C LEU A 635 -41.66 6.01 3.47
N ASN A 636 -42.91 5.57 3.38
CA ASN A 636 -43.63 5.45 2.11
C ASN A 636 -43.57 6.74 1.27
N GLY A 637 -43.15 6.61 0.03
CA GLY A 637 -43.04 7.72 -0.92
C GLY A 637 -41.76 8.56 -0.76
N LEU A 638 -40.91 8.30 0.25
CA LEU A 638 -39.61 8.95 0.36
C LEU A 638 -38.58 8.25 -0.53
N HIS A 639 -37.68 9.03 -1.14
CA HIS A 639 -36.51 8.50 -1.83
C HIS A 639 -35.61 7.78 -0.81
N ALA A 640 -35.36 6.49 -1.02
CA ALA A 640 -34.76 5.61 -0.02
C ALA A 640 -33.29 5.95 0.25
N ASN A 641 -32.47 6.07 -0.81
CA ASN A 641 -31.05 6.40 -0.68
C ASN A 641 -30.78 7.75 0.00
N THR A 642 -31.70 8.70 -0.09
CA THR A 642 -31.60 9.98 0.62
C THR A 642 -31.75 9.79 2.14
N GLN A 643 -32.48 8.78 2.60
CA GLN A 643 -32.78 8.61 4.04
C GLN A 643 -31.71 7.79 4.76
N VAL A 644 -31.25 6.68 4.17
CA VAL A 644 -30.35 5.73 4.85
C VAL A 644 -29.07 6.40 5.40
N PRO A 645 -28.36 7.29 4.66
CA PRO A 645 -27.19 7.99 5.17
C PRO A 645 -27.46 8.84 6.41
N LYS A 646 -28.66 9.40 6.55
CA LYS A 646 -29.05 10.17 7.74
C LYS A 646 -29.06 9.26 8.98
N TRP A 647 -29.53 8.02 8.84
CA TRP A 647 -29.59 7.03 9.92
C TRP A 647 -28.19 6.51 10.29
N ILE A 648 -27.29 6.39 9.31
CA ILE A 648 -25.87 6.11 9.56
C ILE A 648 -25.29 7.24 10.42
N GLY A 649 -25.54 8.50 10.05
CA GLY A 649 -25.09 9.65 10.82
C GLY A 649 -25.62 9.65 12.26
N ALA A 650 -26.89 9.32 12.49
CA ALA A 650 -27.41 9.11 13.84
C ALA A 650 -26.62 8.03 14.60
N SER A 651 -26.30 6.89 13.97
CA SER A 651 -25.46 5.87 14.62
C SER A 651 -24.05 6.38 14.96
N ARG A 652 -23.46 7.26 14.13
CA ARG A 652 -22.15 7.88 14.40
C ARG A 652 -22.20 8.92 15.51
N GLU A 653 -23.27 9.71 15.58
CA GLU A 653 -23.51 10.68 16.65
C GLU A 653 -23.77 9.98 17.99
N SER A 654 -24.52 8.88 17.99
CA SER A 654 -24.70 8.00 19.16
C SER A 654 -23.36 7.60 19.79
N LYS A 655 -22.37 7.23 18.96
CA LYS A 655 -21.01 6.89 19.43
C LYS A 655 -20.27 8.08 20.04
N ALA A 656 -20.57 9.30 19.61
CA ALA A 656 -19.95 10.52 20.12
C ALA A 656 -20.60 11.01 21.42
N THR A 657 -21.93 10.93 21.51
CA THR A 657 -22.70 11.50 22.62
C THR A 657 -23.07 10.51 23.72
N GLY A 658 -23.10 9.21 23.40
CA GLY A 658 -23.62 8.16 24.29
C GLY A 658 -25.14 8.18 24.48
N THR A 659 -25.89 9.01 23.74
CA THR A 659 -27.34 9.14 23.91
C THR A 659 -28.08 7.98 23.24
N SER A 660 -29.05 7.38 23.93
CA SER A 660 -29.88 6.31 23.36
C SER A 660 -30.74 6.78 22.19
N LEU A 661 -31.15 8.05 22.15
CA LEU A 661 -32.04 8.61 21.11
C LEU A 661 -31.54 8.31 19.69
N TYR A 662 -30.30 8.68 19.38
CA TYR A 662 -29.74 8.45 18.04
C TYR A 662 -29.56 6.96 17.73
N GLN A 663 -29.21 6.15 18.75
CA GLN A 663 -29.13 4.70 18.61
C GLN A 663 -30.50 4.09 18.29
N ASP A 664 -31.55 4.58 18.95
CA ASP A 664 -32.93 4.11 18.78
C ASP A 664 -33.44 4.49 17.38
N ILE A 665 -33.17 5.72 16.91
CA ILE A 665 -33.48 6.15 15.54
C ILE A 665 -32.84 5.19 14.52
N ALA A 666 -31.54 4.97 14.61
CA ALA A 666 -30.79 4.12 13.69
C ALA A 666 -31.30 2.66 13.71
N ARG A 667 -31.54 2.11 14.89
CA ARG A 667 -32.03 0.75 15.08
C ARG A 667 -33.47 0.57 14.57
N ASN A 668 -34.36 1.51 14.87
CA ASN A 668 -35.76 1.46 14.44
C ASN A 668 -35.85 1.58 12.92
N ALA A 669 -35.07 2.48 12.30
CA ALA A 669 -35.02 2.62 10.85
C ALA A 669 -34.55 1.34 10.16
N TRP A 670 -33.52 0.70 10.69
CA TRP A 670 -33.03 -0.59 10.20
C TRP A 670 -34.11 -1.68 10.32
N ASN A 671 -34.72 -1.83 11.50
CA ASN A 671 -35.76 -2.84 11.74
C ASN A 671 -36.96 -2.67 10.81
N ILE A 672 -37.50 -1.44 10.71
CA ILE A 672 -38.62 -1.10 9.83
C ILE A 672 -38.28 -1.47 8.39
N THR A 673 -37.11 -1.03 7.90
CA THR A 673 -36.69 -1.25 6.51
C THR A 673 -36.49 -2.74 6.20
N VAL A 674 -35.77 -3.47 7.05
CA VAL A 674 -35.47 -4.88 6.85
C VAL A 674 -36.72 -5.75 6.94
N SER A 675 -37.64 -5.43 7.85
CA SER A 675 -38.86 -6.24 8.04
C SER A 675 -39.96 -6.00 7.00
N ALA A 676 -40.12 -4.76 6.54
CA ALA A 676 -41.33 -4.33 5.80
C ALA A 676 -41.04 -3.77 4.42
N HIS A 677 -39.81 -3.34 4.13
CA HIS A 677 -39.48 -2.64 2.87
C HIS A 677 -38.41 -3.34 2.04
N SER A 678 -37.93 -4.50 2.47
CA SER A 678 -36.87 -5.24 1.79
C SER A 678 -37.42 -6.42 1.00
N TYR A 679 -36.93 -6.58 -0.23
CA TYR A 679 -37.17 -7.73 -1.08
C TYR A 679 -36.30 -8.92 -0.64
N ALA A 680 -36.58 -10.12 -1.17
CA ALA A 680 -35.90 -11.35 -0.77
C ALA A 680 -34.35 -11.30 -0.91
N ILE A 681 -33.83 -10.53 -1.87
CA ILE A 681 -32.39 -10.33 -2.07
C ILE A 681 -31.73 -9.42 -1.02
N GLY A 682 -32.50 -8.80 -0.11
CA GLY A 682 -32.04 -7.85 0.90
C GLY A 682 -32.03 -6.37 0.44
N GLY A 683 -32.33 -6.10 -0.83
CA GLY A 683 -32.49 -4.76 -1.36
C GLY A 683 -33.86 -4.16 -1.07
N ASN A 684 -34.01 -2.85 -1.25
CA ASN A 684 -35.26 -2.12 -1.02
C ASN A 684 -35.50 -1.05 -2.10
N SER A 685 -36.69 -0.45 -2.06
CA SER A 685 -37.24 0.54 -3.00
C SER A 685 -37.65 -0.01 -4.37
N GLN A 686 -38.54 0.74 -5.02
CA GLN A 686 -38.86 0.62 -6.43
C GLN A 686 -38.89 2.01 -7.04
N ALA A 687 -38.21 2.21 -8.17
CA ALA A 687 -37.90 3.53 -8.73
C ALA A 687 -37.30 4.45 -7.66
N GLU A 688 -36.34 3.95 -6.87
CA GLU A 688 -35.62 4.69 -5.80
C GLU A 688 -36.43 5.04 -4.56
N HIS A 689 -37.75 4.83 -4.58
CA HIS A 689 -38.64 5.25 -3.48
C HIS A 689 -39.10 4.06 -2.64
N PHE A 690 -39.20 4.28 -1.34
CA PHE A 690 -39.92 3.38 -0.45
C PHE A 690 -41.39 3.31 -0.88
N ARG A 691 -41.96 2.12 -0.79
CA ARG A 691 -43.39 1.87 -1.04
C ARG A 691 -44.10 1.66 0.28
N LEU A 692 -45.39 1.32 0.23
CA LEU A 692 -46.12 1.00 1.45
C LEU A 692 -45.44 -0.20 2.15
N PRO A 693 -45.44 -0.23 3.49
CA PRO A 693 -44.86 -1.35 4.22
C PRO A 693 -45.52 -2.66 3.77
N ASN A 694 -44.70 -3.68 3.57
CA ASN A 694 -45.04 -5.01 3.06
C ASN A 694 -45.48 -5.09 1.60
N ALA A 695 -45.55 -3.97 0.86
CA ALA A 695 -45.91 -3.99 -0.56
C ALA A 695 -44.72 -4.43 -1.43
N ILE A 696 -44.44 -5.74 -1.44
CA ILE A 696 -43.27 -6.33 -2.10
C ILE A 696 -43.66 -6.85 -3.49
N ALA A 697 -44.59 -7.81 -3.57
CA ALA A 697 -45.03 -8.41 -4.84
C ALA A 697 -45.71 -7.39 -5.76
N GLY A 698 -46.49 -6.46 -5.19
CA GLY A 698 -47.15 -5.40 -5.95
C GLY A 698 -46.20 -4.42 -6.65
N PHE A 699 -44.91 -4.41 -6.27
CA PHE A 699 -43.88 -3.53 -6.82
C PHE A 699 -42.68 -4.30 -7.36
N LEU A 700 -42.87 -5.55 -7.82
CA LEU A 700 -41.88 -6.25 -8.62
C LEU A 700 -41.90 -5.68 -10.05
N ASN A 701 -41.08 -4.66 -10.29
CA ASN A 701 -40.94 -3.97 -11.58
C ASN A 701 -39.48 -3.98 -12.08
N GLN A 702 -39.26 -3.45 -13.28
CA GLN A 702 -37.94 -3.36 -13.94
C GLN A 702 -36.95 -2.39 -13.24
N ASP A 703 -37.42 -1.59 -12.29
CA ASP A 703 -36.66 -0.58 -11.54
C ASP A 703 -36.69 -0.86 -10.03
N THR A 704 -36.79 -2.14 -9.67
CA THR A 704 -36.74 -2.61 -8.29
C THR A 704 -35.31 -2.58 -7.76
N CYS A 705 -35.14 -2.28 -6.47
CA CYS A 705 -33.88 -2.45 -5.74
C CYS A 705 -32.69 -1.64 -6.32
N GLU A 706 -32.65 -0.34 -6.02
CA GLU A 706 -31.43 0.49 -6.19
C GLU A 706 -30.30 -0.05 -5.30
N ALA A 707 -29.11 -0.23 -5.87
CA ALA A 707 -27.98 -0.81 -5.13
C ALA A 707 -27.39 0.10 -4.04
N CYS A 708 -27.42 1.43 -4.21
CA CYS A 708 -26.92 2.35 -3.19
C CYS A 708 -27.66 2.20 -1.86
N ASN A 709 -28.96 1.90 -1.91
CA ASN A 709 -29.77 1.67 -0.71
C ASN A 709 -29.20 0.52 0.09
N THR A 710 -28.88 -0.58 -0.59
CA THR A 710 -28.35 -1.79 0.01
C THR A 710 -26.95 -1.56 0.58
N TYR A 711 -26.08 -0.88 -0.18
CA TYR A 711 -24.77 -0.48 0.32
C TYR A 711 -24.85 0.33 1.61
N ASN A 712 -25.70 1.36 1.65
CA ASN A 712 -25.88 2.19 2.83
C ASN A 712 -26.54 1.39 3.98
N MET A 713 -27.44 0.47 3.67
CA MET A 713 -28.00 -0.45 4.67
C MET A 713 -26.94 -1.38 5.24
N LEU A 714 -25.98 -1.86 4.44
CA LEU A 714 -24.83 -2.64 4.94
C LEU A 714 -23.93 -1.80 5.86
N LYS A 715 -23.64 -0.54 5.50
CA LYS A 715 -22.94 0.40 6.38
C LYS A 715 -23.66 0.56 7.72
N LEU A 716 -24.97 0.86 7.70
CA LEU A 716 -25.78 0.98 8.92
C LEU A 716 -25.79 -0.32 9.75
N THR A 717 -25.95 -1.46 9.09
CA THR A 717 -25.95 -2.79 9.72
C THR A 717 -24.66 -3.04 10.49
N ARG A 718 -23.52 -2.71 9.90
CA ARG A 718 -22.20 -2.82 10.53
C ARG A 718 -22.08 -1.92 11.75
N GLU A 719 -22.53 -0.68 11.66
CA GLU A 719 -22.47 0.27 12.78
C GLU A 719 -23.37 -0.14 13.96
N LEU A 720 -24.58 -0.65 13.68
CA LEU A 720 -25.47 -1.21 14.69
C LEU A 720 -24.92 -2.48 15.33
N TRP A 721 -24.26 -3.34 14.54
CA TRP A 721 -23.60 -4.53 15.09
C TRP A 721 -22.42 -4.16 16.00
N LEU A 722 -21.61 -3.16 15.64
CA LEU A 722 -20.49 -2.70 16.46
C LEU A 722 -20.92 -2.19 17.85
N THR A 723 -22.15 -1.69 17.96
CA THR A 723 -22.72 -1.21 19.24
C THR A 723 -23.46 -2.30 20.02
N ASN A 724 -23.88 -3.38 19.35
CA ASN A 724 -24.55 -4.53 19.96
C ASN A 724 -23.97 -5.86 19.43
N PRO A 725 -22.68 -6.15 19.69
CA PRO A 725 -22.03 -7.34 19.17
C PRO A 725 -22.68 -8.60 19.77
N GLY A 726 -22.99 -9.57 18.92
CA GLY A 726 -23.66 -10.82 19.33
C GLY A 726 -25.06 -11.01 18.76
N ILE A 727 -25.67 -9.98 18.18
CA ILE A 727 -26.92 -10.10 17.43
C ILE A 727 -26.61 -10.58 16.02
N THR A 728 -26.88 -11.86 15.75
CA THR A 728 -26.63 -12.51 14.45
C THR A 728 -27.52 -11.96 13.33
N ALA A 729 -28.72 -11.48 13.65
CA ALA A 729 -29.68 -10.97 12.68
C ALA A 729 -29.11 -9.86 11.77
N TYR A 730 -28.20 -9.03 12.29
CA TYR A 730 -27.50 -8.04 11.49
C TYR A 730 -26.66 -8.70 10.39
N PHE A 731 -25.88 -9.72 10.72
CA PHE A 731 -25.04 -10.42 9.75
C PHE A 731 -25.77 -11.46 8.90
N ASP A 732 -26.95 -11.91 9.33
CA ASP A 732 -27.86 -12.66 8.46
C ASP A 732 -28.42 -11.77 7.35
N PHE A 733 -28.78 -10.52 7.67
CA PHE A 733 -29.14 -9.52 6.66
C PHE A 733 -27.93 -9.14 5.81
N TYR A 734 -26.78 -8.87 6.43
CA TYR A 734 -25.56 -8.47 5.73
C TYR A 734 -25.15 -9.51 4.68
N GLU A 735 -25.07 -10.79 5.09
CA GLU A 735 -24.75 -11.91 4.19
C GLU A 735 -25.74 -12.01 3.03
N ARG A 736 -27.05 -11.91 3.31
CA ARG A 736 -28.09 -11.99 2.28
C ARG A 736 -28.00 -10.83 1.28
N ALA A 737 -27.92 -9.60 1.76
CA ALA A 737 -27.85 -8.42 0.92
C ALA A 737 -26.56 -8.35 0.09
N LEU A 738 -25.42 -8.72 0.69
CA LEU A 738 -24.14 -8.76 0.00
C LEU A 738 -24.13 -9.79 -1.13
N LEU A 739 -24.47 -11.05 -0.82
CA LEU A 739 -24.41 -12.14 -1.80
C LEU A 739 -25.42 -11.96 -2.94
N ASN A 740 -26.64 -11.53 -2.63
CA ASN A 740 -27.74 -11.59 -3.59
C ASN A 740 -27.98 -10.30 -4.36
N HIS A 741 -27.70 -9.14 -3.74
CA HIS A 741 -27.91 -7.86 -4.40
C HIS A 741 -26.59 -7.23 -4.83
N LEU A 742 -25.65 -6.98 -3.92
CA LEU A 742 -24.45 -6.21 -4.25
C LEU A 742 -23.45 -6.99 -5.12
N LEU A 743 -23.10 -8.24 -4.77
CA LEU A 743 -22.26 -9.08 -5.63
C LEU A 743 -23.02 -9.48 -6.90
N GLY A 744 -24.33 -9.68 -6.81
CA GLY A 744 -25.19 -9.92 -7.97
C GLY A 744 -25.27 -8.73 -8.93
N GLN A 745 -25.05 -7.51 -8.46
CA GLN A 745 -25.14 -6.29 -9.27
C GLN A 745 -24.01 -6.19 -10.31
N GLN A 746 -22.88 -6.86 -10.10
CA GLN A 746 -21.73 -6.84 -11.02
C GLN A 746 -21.91 -7.87 -12.14
N ASN A 747 -21.50 -7.52 -13.36
CA ASN A 747 -21.52 -8.41 -14.51
C ASN A 747 -20.36 -9.41 -14.38
N PRO A 748 -20.63 -10.70 -14.12
CA PRO A 748 -19.55 -11.68 -13.97
C PRO A 748 -18.87 -12.04 -15.29
N SER A 749 -19.47 -11.70 -16.44
CA SER A 749 -18.92 -11.97 -17.78
C SER A 749 -18.12 -10.80 -18.35
N ASP A 750 -18.05 -9.68 -17.63
CA ASP A 750 -17.30 -8.51 -18.03
C ASP A 750 -16.02 -8.37 -17.19
N SER A 751 -14.88 -8.33 -17.89
CA SER A 751 -13.57 -8.14 -17.27
C SER A 751 -13.37 -6.76 -16.64
N HIS A 752 -14.28 -5.79 -16.86
CA HIS A 752 -14.21 -4.44 -16.28
C HIS A 752 -15.09 -4.29 -15.03
N GLY A 753 -15.88 -5.33 -14.69
CA GLY A 753 -16.74 -5.33 -13.51
C GLY A 753 -17.84 -4.26 -13.58
N HIS A 754 -18.48 -4.07 -14.74
CA HIS A 754 -19.64 -3.20 -14.90
C HIS A 754 -20.79 -3.62 -13.98
N VAL A 755 -21.55 -2.65 -13.48
CA VAL A 755 -22.64 -2.85 -12.50
C VAL A 755 -23.96 -2.29 -13.03
N THR A 756 -25.10 -2.81 -12.57
CA THR A 756 -26.42 -2.21 -12.86
C THR A 756 -26.85 -1.21 -11.78
N TYR A 757 -27.82 -0.36 -12.04
CA TYR A 757 -28.39 0.53 -11.01
C TYR A 757 -29.50 -0.18 -10.22
N PHE A 758 -30.49 -0.70 -10.95
CA PHE A 758 -31.58 -1.52 -10.42
C PHE A 758 -31.29 -3.01 -10.60
N THR A 759 -31.94 -3.82 -9.76
CA THR A 759 -31.98 -5.29 -9.90
C THR A 759 -33.44 -5.72 -10.01
N PRO A 760 -33.99 -5.84 -11.23
CA PRO A 760 -35.34 -6.33 -11.45
C PRO A 760 -35.54 -7.70 -10.81
N LEU A 761 -36.65 -7.86 -10.09
CA LEU A 761 -37.03 -9.12 -9.42
C LEU A 761 -38.34 -9.71 -9.93
N ASN A 762 -38.99 -9.04 -10.89
CA ASN A 762 -40.15 -9.61 -11.56
C ASN A 762 -39.76 -10.87 -12.35
N PRO A 763 -40.63 -11.88 -12.42
CA PRO A 763 -40.41 -13.03 -13.30
C PRO A 763 -40.10 -12.59 -14.74
N GLY A 764 -39.03 -13.12 -15.33
CA GLY A 764 -38.54 -12.71 -16.65
C GLY A 764 -37.88 -11.32 -16.70
N GLY A 765 -37.63 -10.69 -15.55
CA GLY A 765 -36.84 -9.47 -15.47
C GLY A 765 -35.37 -9.72 -15.83
N HIS A 766 -34.74 -8.75 -16.49
CA HIS A 766 -33.35 -8.85 -16.92
C HIS A 766 -32.56 -7.65 -16.42
N ARG A 767 -31.39 -7.92 -15.82
CA ARG A 767 -30.41 -6.89 -15.50
C ARG A 767 -29.92 -6.23 -16.79
N GLY A 768 -29.67 -4.92 -16.72
CA GLY A 768 -29.14 -4.16 -17.85
C GLY A 768 -30.18 -3.84 -18.94
N VAL A 769 -31.46 -3.79 -18.59
CA VAL A 769 -32.55 -3.38 -19.48
C VAL A 769 -33.39 -2.26 -18.82
N GLY A 770 -33.61 -1.14 -19.52
CA GLY A 770 -34.38 0.03 -19.05
C GLY A 770 -33.80 1.39 -19.52
N PRO A 771 -34.28 2.53 -18.97
CA PRO A 771 -33.82 3.85 -19.38
C PRO A 771 -32.35 4.10 -18.99
N ALA A 772 -31.58 4.71 -19.90
CA ALA A 772 -30.15 4.97 -19.71
C ALA A 772 -29.83 5.88 -18.51
N TRP A 773 -30.74 6.75 -18.09
CA TRP A 773 -30.55 7.68 -16.96
C TRP A 773 -30.93 7.09 -15.59
N GLY A 774 -31.54 5.91 -15.55
CA GLY A 774 -31.86 5.16 -14.32
C GLY A 774 -31.20 3.78 -14.31
N GLY A 775 -30.08 3.62 -15.01
CA GLY A 775 -29.31 2.39 -15.10
C GLY A 775 -30.06 1.13 -15.51
N GLY A 776 -30.93 1.27 -16.50
CA GLY A 776 -31.43 0.17 -17.31
C GLY A 776 -30.43 -0.35 -18.34
N THR A 777 -29.14 -0.18 -18.08
CA THR A 777 -28.04 -0.80 -18.82
C THR A 777 -26.97 -1.18 -17.81
N TRP A 778 -26.08 -2.08 -18.18
CA TRP A 778 -24.81 -2.20 -17.47
C TRP A 778 -24.07 -0.88 -17.57
N SER A 779 -23.44 -0.43 -16.47
CA SER A 779 -22.60 0.76 -16.50
C SER A 779 -21.54 0.65 -17.57
N THR A 780 -21.04 1.77 -18.08
CA THR A 780 -19.90 1.79 -19.00
C THR A 780 -18.73 2.52 -18.39
N ASP A 781 -17.56 2.41 -19.01
CA ASP A 781 -16.36 3.05 -18.45
C ASP A 781 -16.44 4.58 -18.42
N TYR A 782 -17.16 5.17 -19.39
CA TYR A 782 -17.07 6.61 -19.66
C TYR A 782 -18.41 7.33 -19.79
N ASN A 783 -19.54 6.62 -19.77
CA ASN A 783 -20.86 7.22 -19.99
C ASN A 783 -21.83 7.03 -18.82
N SER A 784 -21.40 6.43 -17.71
CA SER A 784 -22.24 6.12 -16.55
C SER A 784 -21.69 6.79 -15.29
N PHE A 785 -22.33 7.87 -14.86
CA PHE A 785 -21.91 8.68 -13.70
C PHE A 785 -22.94 8.67 -12.56
N TRP A 786 -23.88 7.74 -12.61
CA TRP A 786 -24.92 7.58 -11.60
C TRP A 786 -24.35 7.09 -10.26
N CYS A 787 -25.06 7.36 -9.17
CA CYS A 787 -24.62 7.01 -7.81
C CYS A 787 -24.26 5.52 -7.61
N CYS A 788 -25.00 4.59 -8.25
CA CYS A 788 -24.75 3.16 -8.12
C CYS A 788 -23.42 2.71 -8.75
N ARG A 789 -22.88 3.46 -9.73
CA ARG A 789 -21.57 3.17 -10.30
C ARG A 789 -20.47 3.41 -9.25
N SER A 790 -20.55 4.57 -8.61
CA SER A 790 -19.65 4.98 -7.51
C SER A 790 -19.68 3.98 -6.36
N THR A 791 -20.88 3.68 -5.88
CA THR A 791 -21.09 2.75 -4.77
C THR A 791 -20.69 1.31 -5.12
N GLY A 792 -20.85 0.91 -6.38
CA GLY A 792 -20.39 -0.38 -6.89
C GLY A 792 -18.86 -0.53 -6.81
N LEU A 793 -18.11 0.55 -7.08
CA LEU A 793 -16.65 0.54 -6.89
C LEU A 793 -16.29 0.34 -5.41
N GLU A 794 -16.86 1.16 -4.52
CA GLU A 794 -16.60 1.08 -3.07
C GLU A 794 -16.95 -0.31 -2.49
N THR A 795 -18.06 -0.89 -2.95
CA THR A 795 -18.47 -2.24 -2.54
C THR A 795 -17.39 -3.27 -2.84
N ASN A 796 -16.87 -3.27 -4.06
CA ASN A 796 -15.92 -4.28 -4.52
C ASN A 796 -14.51 -4.11 -3.96
N THR A 797 -14.16 -2.91 -3.48
CA THR A 797 -12.85 -2.64 -2.86
C THR A 797 -12.81 -2.96 -1.37
N LYS A 798 -13.94 -3.24 -0.72
CA LYS A 798 -14.01 -3.43 0.74
C LYS A 798 -14.68 -4.71 1.22
N LEU A 799 -14.86 -5.71 0.37
CA LEU A 799 -15.52 -7.00 0.68
C LEU A 799 -14.98 -7.70 1.96
N MET A 800 -13.77 -7.34 2.38
CA MET A 800 -13.05 -7.94 3.49
C MET A 800 -13.36 -7.28 4.85
N ASP A 801 -13.91 -6.06 4.87
CA ASP A 801 -13.97 -5.21 6.07
C ASP A 801 -14.94 -5.72 7.17
N SER A 802 -15.76 -6.72 6.83
CA SER A 802 -16.87 -7.21 7.65
C SER A 802 -16.86 -8.73 7.85
N ILE A 803 -15.78 -9.43 7.46
CA ILE A 803 -15.66 -10.88 7.69
C ILE A 803 -15.40 -11.17 9.18
N TYR A 804 -14.48 -10.42 9.78
CA TYR A 804 -14.05 -10.60 11.16
C TYR A 804 -14.13 -9.29 11.93
N PHE A 805 -14.46 -9.41 13.22
CA PHE A 805 -14.38 -8.33 14.20
C PHE A 805 -13.73 -8.88 15.45
N TYR A 806 -13.16 -8.04 16.29
CA TYR A 806 -12.61 -8.50 17.57
C TYR A 806 -12.75 -7.42 18.62
N ASP A 807 -12.62 -7.83 19.88
CA ASP A 807 -12.38 -6.97 21.03
C ASP A 807 -11.12 -7.45 21.77
N ASN A 808 -10.88 -6.95 22.98
CA ASN A 808 -9.72 -7.34 23.76
C ASN A 808 -9.66 -8.83 24.09
N ASN A 809 -10.78 -9.57 24.06
CA ASN A 809 -10.91 -10.94 24.55
C ASN A 809 -11.46 -11.94 23.52
N ALA A 810 -12.17 -11.47 22.48
CA ALA A 810 -12.87 -12.31 21.55
C ALA A 810 -12.63 -11.93 20.09
N LEU A 811 -12.61 -12.97 19.24
CA LEU A 811 -12.68 -12.85 17.79
C LEU A 811 -14.07 -13.29 17.32
N TYR A 812 -14.76 -12.45 16.59
CA TYR A 812 -16.03 -12.72 15.95
C TYR A 812 -15.82 -13.09 14.48
N VAL A 813 -16.31 -14.25 14.08
CA VAL A 813 -16.32 -14.73 12.68
C VAL A 813 -17.74 -14.56 12.15
N ASN A 814 -17.95 -13.55 11.32
CA ASN A 814 -19.26 -13.14 10.85
C ASN A 814 -19.59 -13.66 9.46
N LEU A 815 -18.66 -13.59 8.50
CA LEU A 815 -18.87 -14.08 7.13
C LEU A 815 -17.98 -15.29 6.85
N PHE A 816 -18.50 -16.22 6.04
CA PHE A 816 -17.81 -17.45 5.66
C PHE A 816 -17.21 -17.31 4.27
N ILE A 817 -16.19 -16.47 4.19
CA ILE A 817 -15.47 -16.19 2.95
C ILE A 817 -14.04 -16.70 3.14
N PRO A 818 -13.43 -17.40 2.16
CA PRO A 818 -12.05 -17.87 2.29
C PRO A 818 -11.18 -16.68 2.67
N SER A 819 -10.26 -16.83 3.62
CA SER A 819 -9.58 -15.66 4.17
C SER A 819 -8.41 -16.02 5.08
N VAL A 820 -7.41 -15.14 5.14
CA VAL A 820 -6.37 -15.17 6.18
C VAL A 820 -6.46 -13.90 7.02
N LEU A 821 -6.93 -14.04 8.26
CA LEU A 821 -6.89 -12.97 9.25
C LEU A 821 -5.54 -13.02 9.98
N LYS A 822 -4.80 -11.91 9.92
CA LYS A 822 -3.65 -11.65 10.80
C LYS A 822 -4.08 -10.76 11.97
N TRP A 823 -4.33 -11.35 13.14
CA TRP A 823 -4.69 -10.63 14.37
C TRP A 823 -3.42 -10.17 15.11
N THR A 824 -2.77 -9.15 14.55
CA THR A 824 -1.41 -8.73 14.92
C THR A 824 -1.25 -8.40 16.41
N GLN A 825 -2.24 -7.78 17.03
CA GLN A 825 -2.21 -7.37 18.43
C GLN A 825 -2.23 -8.54 19.42
N ARG A 826 -2.57 -9.75 18.96
CA ARG A 826 -2.46 -10.99 19.72
C ARG A 826 -1.43 -11.96 19.15
N SER A 827 -0.76 -11.58 18.06
CA SER A 827 0.11 -12.48 17.30
C SER A 827 -0.58 -13.81 16.97
N VAL A 828 -1.86 -13.75 16.57
CA VAL A 828 -2.67 -14.91 16.18
C VAL A 828 -2.99 -14.78 14.70
N THR A 829 -2.82 -15.86 13.94
CA THR A 829 -3.35 -15.93 12.57
C THR A 829 -4.47 -16.97 12.49
N VAL A 830 -5.58 -16.59 11.86
CA VAL A 830 -6.73 -17.47 11.60
C VAL A 830 -6.90 -17.60 10.10
N THR A 831 -6.77 -18.82 9.59
CA THR A 831 -7.03 -19.15 8.19
C THR A 831 -8.39 -19.80 8.05
N GLN A 832 -9.31 -19.15 7.33
CA GLN A 832 -10.60 -19.68 6.95
C GLN A 832 -10.52 -20.30 5.54
N THR A 833 -10.78 -21.60 5.46
CA THR A 833 -10.86 -22.34 4.20
C THR A 833 -12.28 -22.85 4.02
N THR A 834 -12.90 -22.49 2.90
CA THR A 834 -14.28 -22.86 2.56
C THR A 834 -14.50 -22.70 1.06
N ASP A 835 -15.52 -23.35 0.53
CA ASP A 835 -16.11 -23.10 -0.79
C ASP A 835 -17.52 -22.50 -0.66
N PHE A 836 -17.91 -22.06 0.54
CA PHE A 836 -19.17 -21.39 0.79
C PHE A 836 -19.36 -20.19 -0.16
N PRO A 837 -20.55 -19.99 -0.74
CA PRO A 837 -21.80 -20.72 -0.47
C PRO A 837 -22.03 -21.95 -1.36
N GLN A 838 -21.03 -22.46 -2.10
CA GLN A 838 -21.18 -23.69 -2.88
C GLN A 838 -21.21 -24.94 -1.99
N GLY A 839 -20.36 -24.97 -0.96
CA GLY A 839 -20.39 -25.98 0.09
C GLY A 839 -20.92 -25.44 1.42
N ASP A 840 -21.17 -26.35 2.35
CA ASP A 840 -21.79 -26.08 3.64
C ASP A 840 -20.79 -26.01 4.80
N THR A 841 -19.49 -26.10 4.52
CA THR A 841 -18.45 -26.28 5.54
C THR A 841 -17.38 -25.21 5.43
N THR A 842 -17.02 -24.63 6.57
CA THR A 842 -15.88 -23.72 6.71
C THR A 842 -14.95 -24.21 7.82
N THR A 843 -13.65 -24.12 7.57
CA THR A 843 -12.60 -24.56 8.50
C THR A 843 -11.76 -23.36 8.91
N LEU A 844 -11.66 -23.10 10.21
CA LEU A 844 -10.83 -22.05 10.79
C LEU A 844 -9.64 -22.71 11.48
N LYS A 845 -8.45 -22.54 10.90
CA LYS A 845 -7.19 -23.00 11.49
C LYS A 845 -6.56 -21.86 12.26
N VAL A 846 -6.28 -22.08 13.54
CA VAL A 846 -5.57 -21.13 14.40
C VAL A 846 -4.09 -21.46 14.39
N THR A 847 -3.27 -20.43 14.30
CA THR A 847 -1.82 -20.48 14.51
C THR A 847 -1.48 -19.61 15.70
N ASP A 848 -0.45 -20.03 16.43
CA ASP A 848 0.02 -19.47 17.70
C ASP A 848 -0.84 -19.79 18.93
N ALA A 849 -0.28 -19.58 20.13
CA ALA A 849 -0.87 -20.00 21.38
C ALA A 849 -1.36 -18.83 22.24
N GLY A 850 -2.52 -18.99 22.90
CA GLY A 850 -3.03 -17.99 23.83
C GLY A 850 -4.49 -18.18 24.22
N LYS A 851 -4.90 -17.57 25.33
CA LYS A 851 -6.28 -17.62 25.82
C LYS A 851 -7.13 -16.50 25.21
N TRP A 852 -8.22 -16.88 24.56
CA TRP A 852 -9.23 -15.98 24.00
C TRP A 852 -10.47 -16.76 23.54
N THR A 853 -11.57 -16.06 23.30
CA THR A 853 -12.82 -16.66 22.83
C THR A 853 -13.00 -16.48 21.33
N MET A 854 -13.21 -17.57 20.57
CA MET A 854 -13.71 -17.48 19.20
C MET A 854 -15.24 -17.52 19.21
N ARG A 855 -15.89 -16.53 18.62
CA ARG A 855 -17.34 -16.44 18.45
C ARG A 855 -17.68 -16.61 16.98
N VAL A 856 -18.13 -17.78 16.60
CA VAL A 856 -18.53 -18.07 15.22
C VAL A 856 -20.03 -17.84 15.07
N ARG A 857 -20.45 -17.00 14.12
CA ARG A 857 -21.88 -16.83 13.83
C ARG A 857 -22.48 -18.16 13.41
N ILE A 858 -23.65 -18.51 13.93
CA ILE A 858 -24.47 -19.59 13.38
C ILE A 858 -25.71 -18.94 12.78
N PRO A 859 -25.83 -18.85 11.45
CA PRO A 859 -26.94 -18.15 10.80
C PRO A 859 -28.30 -18.71 11.22
N SER A 860 -29.32 -17.86 11.30
CA SER A 860 -30.68 -18.31 11.65
C SER A 860 -31.24 -19.34 10.68
N TRP A 861 -30.82 -19.30 9.41
CA TRP A 861 -31.24 -20.24 8.38
C TRP A 861 -30.59 -21.64 8.51
N ALA A 862 -29.48 -21.78 9.26
CA ALA A 862 -28.64 -22.98 9.31
C ALA A 862 -29.07 -23.97 10.42
N SER A 863 -30.31 -24.46 10.34
CA SER A 863 -30.82 -25.46 11.30
C SER A 863 -30.02 -26.77 11.26
N GLY A 864 -29.55 -27.23 12.43
CA GLY A 864 -28.70 -28.41 12.55
C GLY A 864 -27.20 -28.14 12.35
N ALA A 865 -26.78 -26.87 12.41
CA ALA A 865 -25.37 -26.49 12.36
C ALA A 865 -24.53 -27.21 13.41
N GLN A 866 -23.30 -27.53 13.04
CA GLN A 866 -22.33 -28.21 13.90
C GLN A 866 -21.05 -27.40 13.97
N VAL A 867 -20.51 -27.24 15.17
CA VAL A 867 -19.19 -26.69 15.38
C VAL A 867 -18.37 -27.72 16.12
N THR A 868 -17.18 -28.03 15.62
CA THR A 868 -16.23 -28.90 16.32
C THR A 868 -14.90 -28.21 16.45
N VAL A 869 -14.19 -28.51 17.54
CA VAL A 869 -12.84 -28.04 17.78
C VAL A 869 -11.95 -29.25 18.01
N ASN A 870 -10.99 -29.48 17.11
CA ASN A 870 -10.17 -30.69 17.07
C ASN A 870 -11.01 -31.98 17.16
N GLY A 871 -12.14 -32.03 16.44
CA GLY A 871 -13.08 -33.15 16.42
C GLY A 871 -14.03 -33.24 17.62
N LYS A 872 -13.91 -32.39 18.63
CA LYS A 872 -14.85 -32.35 19.78
C LYS A 872 -15.97 -31.33 19.53
N ALA A 873 -17.21 -31.72 19.73
CA ALA A 873 -18.35 -30.83 19.53
C ALA A 873 -18.32 -29.62 20.49
N ALA A 874 -18.67 -28.46 19.95
CA ALA A 874 -18.96 -27.22 20.67
C ALA A 874 -20.45 -26.87 20.51
N ASN A 875 -20.98 -26.07 21.45
CA ASN A 875 -22.38 -25.67 21.39
C ASN A 875 -22.63 -24.75 20.18
N ALA A 876 -23.58 -25.14 19.33
CA ALA A 876 -23.97 -24.40 18.14
C ALA A 876 -25.50 -24.39 18.05
N ALA A 877 -26.09 -23.19 17.96
CA ALA A 877 -27.51 -22.99 17.83
C ALA A 877 -27.77 -21.91 16.77
N ALA A 878 -28.67 -22.20 15.83
CA ALA A 878 -29.05 -21.26 14.78
C ALA A 878 -29.55 -19.93 15.38
N GLY A 879 -29.09 -18.81 14.84
CA GLY A 879 -29.40 -17.47 15.33
C GLY A 879 -28.51 -17.00 16.49
N PHE A 880 -27.50 -17.76 16.89
CA PHE A 880 -26.57 -17.39 17.97
C PHE A 880 -25.11 -17.50 17.55
N TYR A 881 -24.20 -16.92 18.34
CA TYR A 881 -22.77 -17.17 18.18
C TYR A 881 -22.35 -18.40 18.98
N ALA A 882 -21.76 -19.39 18.31
CA ALA A 882 -21.03 -20.47 18.97
C ALA A 882 -19.78 -19.87 19.62
N SER A 883 -19.76 -19.83 20.94
CA SER A 883 -18.67 -19.24 21.73
C SER A 883 -17.72 -20.32 22.22
N ILE A 884 -16.47 -20.27 21.77
CA ILE A 884 -15.41 -21.24 22.05
C ILE A 884 -14.34 -20.52 22.88
N ASP A 885 -14.45 -20.57 24.20
CA ASP A 885 -13.43 -20.05 25.11
C ASP A 885 -12.39 -21.14 25.41
N ARG A 886 -11.15 -20.92 25.00
CA ARG A 886 -10.07 -21.88 25.24
C ARG A 886 -8.70 -21.22 25.25
N ASN A 887 -7.74 -21.97 25.76
CA ASN A 887 -6.34 -21.73 25.43
C ASN A 887 -6.07 -22.36 24.07
N TRP A 888 -5.92 -21.52 23.05
CA TRP A 888 -5.61 -21.94 21.70
C TRP A 888 -4.15 -22.36 21.63
N VAL A 889 -3.86 -23.34 20.80
CA VAL A 889 -2.51 -23.74 20.41
C VAL A 889 -2.41 -23.78 18.90
N SER A 890 -1.20 -23.56 18.38
CA SER A 890 -0.97 -23.61 16.94
C SER A 890 -1.39 -24.97 16.37
N GLY A 891 -2.19 -24.93 15.31
CA GLY A 891 -2.76 -26.13 14.70
C GLY A 891 -4.13 -26.53 15.24
N ASP A 892 -4.69 -25.81 16.21
CA ASP A 892 -6.11 -25.97 16.55
C ASP A 892 -6.99 -25.69 15.33
N ILE A 893 -7.98 -26.56 15.12
CA ILE A 893 -8.91 -26.48 13.99
C ILE A 893 -10.33 -26.38 14.53
N VAL A 894 -11.05 -25.35 14.11
CA VAL A 894 -12.51 -25.25 14.25
C VAL A 894 -13.14 -25.60 12.91
N VAL A 895 -14.01 -26.60 12.88
CA VAL A 895 -14.83 -26.94 11.70
C VAL A 895 -16.25 -26.52 11.99
N VAL A 896 -16.81 -25.71 11.09
CA VAL A 896 -18.18 -25.20 11.17
C VAL A 896 -18.93 -25.72 9.97
N LYS A 897 -19.97 -26.51 10.22
CA LYS A 897 -20.88 -27.04 9.19
C LYS A 897 -22.23 -26.37 9.32
N LEU A 898 -22.71 -25.80 8.23
CA LEU A 898 -23.92 -24.99 8.13
C LEU A 898 -24.88 -25.63 7.11
N PRO A 899 -25.66 -26.66 7.49
CA PRO A 899 -26.49 -27.41 6.56
C PRO A 899 -27.40 -26.49 5.73
N MET A 900 -27.17 -26.45 4.43
CA MET A 900 -27.96 -25.67 3.49
C MET A 900 -29.19 -26.47 3.05
N LYS A 901 -30.34 -25.80 2.98
CA LYS A 901 -31.61 -26.39 2.55
C LYS A 901 -32.32 -25.45 1.60
N LEU A 902 -33.13 -26.02 0.72
CA LEU A 902 -34.05 -25.25 -0.10
C LEU A 902 -35.13 -24.62 0.80
N GLN A 903 -35.37 -23.33 0.62
CA GLN A 903 -36.35 -22.54 1.34
C GLN A 903 -37.20 -21.75 0.35
N VAL A 904 -38.47 -21.58 0.69
CA VAL A 904 -39.40 -20.72 -0.04
C VAL A 904 -39.59 -19.46 0.81
N ILE A 905 -39.27 -18.30 0.24
CA ILE A 905 -39.39 -16.99 0.88
C ILE A 905 -40.58 -16.27 0.24
N PRO A 906 -41.77 -16.30 0.84
CA PRO A 906 -42.93 -15.61 0.31
C PRO A 906 -42.76 -14.09 0.38
N ALA A 907 -43.32 -13.37 -0.58
CA ALA A 907 -43.49 -11.92 -0.48
C ALA A 907 -44.48 -11.59 0.64
N ASN A 908 -44.22 -10.48 1.37
CA ASN A 908 -45.00 -10.11 2.56
C ASN A 908 -46.50 -9.89 2.25
N ASP A 909 -46.83 -9.39 1.07
CA ASP A 909 -48.18 -9.07 0.59
C ASP A 909 -48.84 -10.17 -0.24
N ASN A 910 -48.09 -11.14 -0.77
CA ASN A 910 -48.64 -12.21 -1.59
C ASN A 910 -47.86 -13.53 -1.41
N PRO A 911 -48.38 -14.49 -0.63
CA PRO A 911 -47.68 -15.76 -0.38
C PRO A 911 -47.59 -16.66 -1.63
N ASN A 912 -48.36 -16.38 -2.69
CA ASN A 912 -48.26 -17.12 -3.96
C ASN A 912 -47.10 -16.62 -4.84
N VAL A 913 -46.47 -15.51 -4.46
CA VAL A 913 -45.24 -15.00 -5.09
C VAL A 913 -44.11 -15.20 -4.10
N ALA A 914 -43.13 -16.02 -4.46
CA ALA A 914 -42.03 -16.36 -3.55
C ALA A 914 -40.70 -16.48 -4.30
N ALA A 915 -39.62 -16.16 -3.59
CA ALA A 915 -38.27 -16.47 -4.02
C ALA A 915 -37.87 -17.85 -3.49
N LEU A 916 -37.02 -18.56 -4.24
CA LEU A 916 -36.36 -19.77 -3.75
C LEU A 916 -34.99 -19.40 -3.22
N ALA A 917 -34.59 -19.99 -2.09
CA ALA A 917 -33.27 -19.82 -1.52
C ALA A 917 -32.62 -21.16 -1.19
N PHE A 918 -31.31 -21.27 -1.33
CA PHE A 918 -30.52 -22.40 -0.84
C PHE A 918 -29.46 -21.88 0.13
N GLY A 919 -29.66 -22.14 1.42
CA GLY A 919 -28.89 -21.44 2.47
C GLY A 919 -29.15 -19.92 2.39
N PRO A 920 -28.10 -19.07 2.28
CA PRO A 920 -28.27 -17.62 2.16
C PRO A 920 -28.47 -17.13 0.71
N VAL A 921 -28.35 -18.00 -0.29
CA VAL A 921 -28.35 -17.63 -1.71
C VAL A 921 -29.77 -17.70 -2.28
N ILE A 922 -30.27 -16.59 -2.80
CA ILE A 922 -31.50 -16.51 -3.57
C ILE A 922 -31.23 -17.06 -4.98
N LEU A 923 -32.03 -18.03 -5.39
CA LEU A 923 -31.93 -18.70 -6.68
C LEU A 923 -32.77 -17.97 -7.72
N SER A 924 -32.28 -17.98 -8.97
CA SER A 924 -33.00 -17.49 -10.15
C SER A 924 -33.02 -18.55 -11.24
N GLY A 925 -34.11 -18.64 -12.00
CA GLY A 925 -34.17 -19.48 -13.20
C GLY A 925 -33.41 -18.85 -14.36
N ASN A 926 -32.61 -19.64 -15.07
CA ASN A 926 -32.02 -19.25 -16.34
C ASN A 926 -33.04 -19.58 -17.45
N TYR A 927 -33.82 -18.58 -17.86
CA TYR A 927 -34.91 -18.73 -18.83
C TYR A 927 -34.51 -18.28 -20.22
#